data_AF-A0A5C7BAA6-F1
#
_entry.id   AF-A0A5C7BAA6-F1
#
_cell.length_a   1.000
_cell.length_b   1.000
_cell.length_c   1.000
_cell.angle_alpha   90.00
_cell.angle_beta   90.00
_cell.angle_gamma   90.00
#
_symmetry.space_group_name_H-M   'P 1'
#
loop_
_entity.id
_entity.type
_entity.pdbx_description
1 polymer ?
#
loop_
_entity_poly.entity_id
_entity_poly.type
_entity_poly.pdbx_seq_one_letter_code
_entity_poly.pdbx_strand_id
1 'polypeptide(L)'
;MKNLLKINIAFIFVIAAFTSCNNAKSSNGKSGALASNVAEKVYVAPGEHDEFYAFLSGGYSGNLTVYGLPSGRMFKEIPVFSQFPTSGYGYSEETKPMLNTSHGFIPWGDSHHPDISQTNGEIDGRFIFINENNTPRIAKIDLRTFETTEIIEVPNSAGNHSSSFVTENTEYVVAGTRFSIPIPQRDMPIKDYKGNFQGALSFISVAPETGNMDIKFQILMPGFNYDLSHPGRGKSHGWFFFTTYNTEEASTLLEVNASQNDKDFIAAINWKKIEAYVNNGGGTMMPANYAHNVYDEETHTATSTMKKEVRVVNPSEVPGAVYFLPTPKSPHGCDVDPSGEYIVGNGKLSANLTVHSFTKMLDAIENKKFAGEAYGIPILNFEDVLAGSVEQPGLGPLHTEFDGKGNAYTTFFISSEVVKWKLGTWEVLDRQPTFYSVGHLTIPGGNSSKPQGKYMFAMNKITKDRYLPTGPELEHSAQLYDISGDKMELLLDFPTHGEPHYAAAMRADLIKERSQKIYNLEDNKHPYAAKTDADTKVVRKGNEVHIYMTTIRSHFSPDNIEGVKVGDKVYFHITNLEQDFDVPHGFAMIGQNSSELLVMPGQTKTSVWEPKQVGVWPFYCTDFCSALHQEMQGYVRVSAVDSDTPLKWSLGEDIE
;
A
#
# COMPACT_ATOMS: atom_id res chain seq x y z
N MET A 1 -73.97 -8.56 -48.66
CA MET A 1 -73.47 -9.78 -49.34
C MET A 1 -72.37 -10.34 -48.46
N LYS A 2 -72.65 -11.45 -47.75
CA LYS A 2 -72.11 -12.81 -48.03
C LYS A 2 -70.57 -12.82 -47.95
N ASN A 3 -69.85 -13.65 -47.18
CA ASN A 3 -70.12 -14.89 -46.47
C ASN A 3 -68.84 -15.22 -45.63
N LEU A 4 -68.92 -15.69 -44.38
CA LEU A 4 -68.58 -17.07 -43.91
C LEU A 4 -67.12 -17.53 -44.20
N LEU A 5 -66.30 -18.17 -43.34
CA LEU A 5 -66.46 -18.87 -42.06
C LEU A 5 -65.06 -19.40 -41.58
N LYS A 6 -64.83 -19.49 -40.24
CA LYS A 6 -63.93 -20.39 -39.44
C LYS A 6 -62.40 -20.30 -39.66
N ILE A 7 -61.55 -20.24 -38.61
CA ILE A 7 -61.20 -21.28 -37.59
C ILE A 7 -60.51 -20.52 -36.42
N ASN A 8 -61.07 -20.43 -35.21
CA ASN A 8 -60.94 -21.32 -34.03
C ASN A 8 -59.72 -21.07 -33.10
N ILE A 9 -60.06 -20.90 -31.80
CA ILE A 9 -59.30 -21.16 -30.55
C ILE A 9 -58.63 -19.97 -29.83
N ALA A 10 -59.45 -19.39 -28.94
CA ALA A 10 -59.24 -19.17 -27.50
C ALA A 10 -58.22 -18.11 -27.01
N PHE A 11 -58.73 -17.06 -26.35
CA PHE A 11 -58.74 -16.97 -24.89
C PHE A 11 -59.69 -15.84 -24.44
N ILE A 12 -60.63 -16.17 -23.54
CA ILE A 12 -61.62 -15.27 -22.96
C ILE A 12 -61.09 -14.73 -21.63
N PHE A 13 -61.10 -13.40 -21.51
CA PHE A 13 -61.10 -12.66 -20.25
C PHE A 13 -62.35 -12.99 -19.43
N VAL A 14 -62.24 -13.07 -18.09
CA VAL A 14 -63.09 -12.26 -17.18
C VAL A 14 -62.65 -12.49 -15.72
N ILE A 15 -62.60 -11.36 -15.04
CA ILE A 15 -62.30 -11.08 -13.64
C ILE A 15 -63.50 -11.40 -12.75
N ALA A 16 -63.25 -11.98 -11.57
CA ALA A 16 -63.73 -11.53 -10.23
C ALA A 16 -64.16 -12.66 -9.28
N ALA A 17 -63.40 -12.72 -8.18
CA ALA A 17 -63.82 -12.97 -6.79
C ALA A 17 -64.54 -14.27 -6.42
N PHE A 18 -63.83 -15.15 -5.70
CA PHE A 18 -64.29 -15.65 -4.40
C PHE A 18 -63.11 -15.98 -3.48
N THR A 19 -63.33 -15.65 -2.22
CA THR A 19 -62.52 -15.73 -1.01
C THR A 19 -62.31 -17.17 -0.46
N SER A 20 -61.19 -17.34 0.25
CA SER A 20 -61.06 -18.07 1.54
C SER A 20 -60.39 -19.46 1.57
N CYS A 21 -59.22 -19.47 2.24
CA CYS A 21 -58.59 -20.48 3.11
C CYS A 21 -58.05 -21.81 2.53
N ASN A 22 -56.71 -22.00 2.57
CA ASN A 22 -56.04 -22.71 3.68
C ASN A 22 -54.49 -22.60 3.65
N ASN A 23 -53.93 -21.96 4.69
CA ASN A 23 -52.71 -22.26 5.45
C ASN A 23 -51.42 -22.84 4.80
N ALA A 24 -50.39 -22.01 4.70
CA ALA A 24 -49.06 -22.30 5.26
C ALA A 24 -48.38 -20.97 5.68
N LYS A 25 -47.89 -20.92 6.92
CA LYS A 25 -47.49 -19.73 7.68
C LYS A 25 -46.43 -18.85 6.97
N SER A 26 -46.85 -17.67 6.52
CA SER A 26 -45.98 -16.48 6.40
C SER A 26 -46.38 -15.48 7.48
N SER A 27 -45.53 -15.31 8.49
CA SER A 27 -45.68 -14.24 9.47
C SER A 27 -45.16 -12.94 8.88
N ASN A 28 -46.07 -12.00 8.63
CA ASN A 28 -45.79 -10.61 8.30
C ASN A 28 -44.84 -9.97 9.32
N GLY A 29 -43.67 -9.53 8.85
CA GLY A 29 -43.00 -8.34 9.34
C GLY A 29 -43.19 -7.24 8.29
N LYS A 30 -43.91 -6.17 8.64
CA LYS A 30 -44.10 -4.99 7.80
C LYS A 30 -42.75 -4.36 7.48
N SER A 31 -42.25 -4.43 6.24
CA SER A 31 -41.29 -3.46 5.73
C SER A 31 -42.04 -2.44 4.88
N GLY A 32 -41.92 -1.17 5.26
CA GLY A 32 -42.53 -0.05 4.55
C GLY A 32 -41.84 0.19 3.20
N ALA A 33 -42.59 0.76 2.27
CA ALA A 33 -42.20 1.10 0.91
C ALA A 33 -41.21 2.28 0.80
N LEU A 34 -40.23 2.39 1.70
CA LEU A 34 -39.16 3.40 1.71
C LEU A 34 -37.80 2.83 2.15
N ALA A 35 -37.58 1.52 2.05
CA ALA A 35 -36.23 0.97 2.15
C ALA A 35 -35.49 1.26 0.84
N SER A 36 -34.55 2.20 0.84
CA SER A 36 -33.58 2.35 -0.25
C SER A 36 -32.94 0.99 -0.49
N ASN A 37 -32.95 0.50 -1.73
CA ASN A 37 -32.32 -0.76 -2.05
C ASN A 37 -30.80 -0.63 -1.82
N VAL A 38 -30.17 -1.57 -1.10
CA VAL A 38 -28.72 -1.57 -0.87
C VAL A 38 -27.94 -1.41 -2.18
N ALA A 39 -28.42 -2.01 -3.26
CA ALA A 39 -27.81 -1.88 -4.59
C ALA A 39 -27.74 -0.42 -5.07
N GLU A 40 -28.75 0.41 -4.78
CA GLU A 40 -28.76 1.83 -5.16
C GLU A 40 -27.71 2.65 -4.40
N LYS A 41 -27.32 2.21 -3.18
CA LYS A 41 -26.32 2.91 -2.37
C LYS A 41 -24.87 2.73 -2.87
N VAL A 42 -24.62 1.69 -3.64
CA VAL A 42 -23.29 1.34 -4.19
C VAL A 42 -23.22 1.50 -5.70
N TYR A 43 -24.36 1.75 -6.34
CA TYR A 43 -24.43 2.02 -7.76
C TYR A 43 -23.87 3.41 -8.08
N VAL A 44 -22.83 3.44 -8.91
CA VAL A 44 -22.26 4.66 -9.48
C VAL A 44 -22.45 4.58 -10.99
N ALA A 45 -23.27 5.48 -11.55
CA ALA A 45 -23.66 5.39 -12.96
C ALA A 45 -22.47 5.69 -13.91
N PRO A 46 -22.52 5.25 -15.18
CA PRO A 46 -21.53 5.65 -16.18
C PRO A 46 -21.43 7.18 -16.28
N GLY A 47 -20.21 7.72 -16.14
CA GLY A 47 -19.94 9.17 -16.11
C GLY A 47 -20.02 9.81 -14.71
N GLU A 48 -20.51 9.08 -13.70
CA GLU A 48 -20.42 9.48 -12.30
C GLU A 48 -19.18 8.86 -11.63
N HIS A 49 -18.70 9.50 -10.57
CA HIS A 49 -17.48 9.11 -9.88
C HIS A 49 -17.75 8.69 -8.45
N ASP A 50 -16.93 7.76 -7.97
CA ASP A 50 -16.85 7.39 -6.56
C ASP A 50 -16.50 8.59 -5.68
N GLU A 51 -16.97 8.55 -4.43
CA GLU A 51 -16.80 9.62 -3.45
C GLU A 51 -15.45 9.53 -2.73
N PHE A 52 -14.87 8.33 -2.64
CA PHE A 52 -13.59 8.08 -1.97
C PHE A 52 -12.65 7.27 -2.84
N TYR A 53 -11.35 7.55 -2.69
CA TYR A 53 -10.29 6.61 -3.05
C TYR A 53 -10.00 5.70 -1.87
N ALA A 54 -9.78 4.41 -2.14
CA ALA A 54 -9.26 3.45 -1.19
C ALA A 54 -7.98 2.81 -1.76
N PHE A 55 -6.90 2.93 -1.01
CA PHE A 55 -5.56 2.48 -1.33
C PHE A 55 -5.26 1.25 -0.50
N LEU A 56 -5.36 0.07 -1.11
CA LEU A 56 -5.19 -1.21 -0.46
C LEU A 56 -3.78 -1.73 -0.73
N SER A 57 -3.11 -2.24 0.30
CA SER A 57 -1.87 -3.00 0.10
C SER A 57 -2.13 -4.12 -0.92
N GLY A 58 -1.15 -4.40 -1.76
CA GLY A 58 -1.22 -5.52 -2.69
C GLY A 58 -0.66 -6.81 -2.10
N GLY A 59 -0.38 -6.86 -0.78
CA GLY A 59 0.27 -7.97 -0.10
C GLY A 59 1.47 -8.50 -0.89
N TYR A 60 1.45 -9.79 -1.20
CA TYR A 60 2.53 -10.50 -1.90
C TYR A 60 2.70 -10.13 -3.39
N SER A 61 1.83 -9.27 -3.96
CA SER A 61 2.16 -8.62 -5.24
C SER A 61 3.26 -7.56 -5.10
N GLY A 62 3.47 -7.03 -3.90
CA GLY A 62 4.43 -5.96 -3.61
C GLY A 62 4.02 -4.58 -4.15
N ASN A 63 2.79 -4.42 -4.61
CA ASN A 63 2.27 -3.20 -5.22
C ASN A 63 1.16 -2.56 -4.38
N LEU A 64 0.62 -1.42 -4.82
CA LEU A 64 -0.51 -0.76 -4.18
C LEU A 64 -1.70 -0.71 -5.14
N THR A 65 -2.88 -1.10 -4.67
CA THR A 65 -4.10 -1.10 -5.50
C THR A 65 -5.02 0.07 -5.13
N VAL A 66 -5.65 0.68 -6.13
CA VAL A 66 -6.53 1.85 -5.98
C VAL A 66 -7.95 1.47 -6.34
N TYR A 67 -8.88 1.65 -5.42
CA TYR A 67 -10.31 1.39 -5.58
C TYR A 67 -11.14 2.66 -5.38
N GLY A 68 -12.35 2.66 -5.92
CA GLY A 68 -13.39 3.63 -5.64
C GLY A 68 -14.43 3.11 -4.65
N LEU A 69 -14.85 3.95 -3.69
CA LEU A 69 -16.03 3.69 -2.85
C LEU A 69 -17.15 4.70 -3.16
N PRO A 70 -18.41 4.26 -3.26
CA PRO A 70 -18.91 2.97 -2.79
C PRO A 70 -18.95 1.83 -3.83
N SER A 71 -18.45 2.04 -5.06
CA SER A 71 -18.63 1.05 -6.13
C SER A 71 -17.80 -0.23 -5.99
N GLY A 72 -16.70 -0.21 -5.22
CA GLY A 72 -15.77 -1.34 -5.09
C GLY A 72 -14.96 -1.64 -6.35
N ARG A 73 -14.94 -0.73 -7.34
CA ARG A 73 -14.19 -0.91 -8.59
C ARG A 73 -12.71 -0.62 -8.37
N MET A 74 -11.83 -1.51 -8.83
CA MET A 74 -10.40 -1.23 -8.93
C MET A 74 -10.14 -0.32 -10.14
N PHE A 75 -9.43 0.80 -9.91
CA PHE A 75 -9.06 1.76 -10.94
C PHE A 75 -7.64 1.52 -11.48
N LYS A 76 -6.70 1.15 -10.61
CA LYS A 76 -5.28 1.08 -10.92
C LYS A 76 -4.53 0.18 -9.94
N GLU A 77 -3.49 -0.48 -10.42
CA GLU A 77 -2.41 -1.01 -9.61
C GLU A 77 -1.16 -0.13 -9.85
N ILE A 78 -0.61 0.42 -8.77
CA ILE A 78 0.59 1.25 -8.77
C ILE A 78 1.77 0.33 -8.47
N PRO A 79 2.76 0.22 -9.37
CA PRO A 79 3.93 -0.60 -9.11
C PRO A 79 4.83 0.06 -8.05
N VAL A 80 5.26 -0.74 -7.07
CA VAL A 80 6.07 -0.24 -5.94
C VAL A 80 7.35 -1.06 -5.79
N PHE A 81 7.24 -2.27 -5.23
CA PHE A 81 8.38 -3.11 -4.86
C PHE A 81 8.63 -4.26 -5.85
N SER A 82 7.75 -4.40 -6.84
CA SER A 82 7.78 -5.49 -7.80
C SER A 82 7.93 -5.00 -9.23
N GLN A 83 8.58 -5.81 -10.06
CA GLN A 83 8.56 -5.62 -11.50
C GLN A 83 7.12 -5.68 -12.02
N PHE A 84 6.75 -4.77 -12.91
CA PHE A 84 5.36 -4.64 -13.39
C PHE A 84 5.31 -4.55 -14.91
N PRO A 85 5.11 -5.69 -15.59
CA PRO A 85 5.17 -5.79 -17.05
C PRO A 85 4.21 -4.85 -17.78
N THR A 86 3.04 -4.56 -17.21
CA THR A 86 2.00 -3.69 -17.80
C THR A 86 2.50 -2.27 -18.14
N SER A 87 3.52 -1.78 -17.45
CA SER A 87 4.07 -0.43 -17.70
C SER A 87 5.57 -0.41 -18.02
N GLY A 88 6.23 -1.55 -17.87
CA GLY A 88 7.69 -1.65 -17.89
C GLY A 88 8.41 -1.14 -16.65
N TYR A 89 7.71 -0.93 -15.53
CA TYR A 89 8.34 -0.58 -14.26
C TYR A 89 9.22 -1.72 -13.74
N GLY A 90 10.46 -1.39 -13.36
CA GLY A 90 11.50 -2.33 -12.99
C GLY A 90 12.14 -3.06 -14.18
N TYR A 91 11.70 -2.79 -15.42
CA TYR A 91 12.28 -3.33 -16.66
C TYR A 91 12.99 -2.26 -17.49
N SER A 92 12.43 -1.04 -17.54
CA SER A 92 13.07 0.11 -18.16
C SER A 92 14.33 0.52 -17.42
N GLU A 93 15.31 1.08 -18.15
CA GLU A 93 16.56 1.57 -17.55
C GLU A 93 16.27 2.65 -16.49
N GLU A 94 15.24 3.44 -16.71
CA GLU A 94 14.83 4.53 -15.84
C GLU A 94 14.28 4.05 -14.49
N THR A 95 13.67 2.86 -14.42
CA THR A 95 12.98 2.39 -13.19
C THR A 95 13.67 1.20 -12.52
N LYS A 96 14.59 0.51 -13.20
CA LYS A 96 15.46 -0.52 -12.57
C LYS A 96 16.08 -0.06 -11.25
N PRO A 97 16.60 1.18 -11.11
CA PRO A 97 17.18 1.63 -9.84
C PRO A 97 16.20 1.64 -8.68
N MET A 98 14.88 1.74 -8.90
CA MET A 98 13.88 1.70 -7.82
C MET A 98 13.89 0.37 -7.05
N LEU A 99 14.34 -0.71 -7.69
CA LEU A 99 14.36 -2.07 -7.13
C LEU A 99 15.76 -2.51 -6.67
N ASN A 100 16.74 -1.61 -6.69
CA ASN A 100 18.04 -1.87 -6.11
C ASN A 100 17.99 -1.80 -4.59
N THR A 101 18.70 -2.73 -3.96
CA THR A 101 18.80 -2.87 -2.50
C THR A 101 20.26 -3.17 -2.13
N SER A 102 20.55 -3.19 -0.83
CA SER A 102 21.83 -3.68 -0.30
C SER A 102 22.11 -5.15 -0.65
N HIS A 103 21.08 -5.90 -1.05
CA HIS A 103 21.15 -7.29 -1.50
C HIS A 103 21.19 -7.44 -3.04
N GLY A 104 21.28 -6.34 -3.78
CA GLY A 104 21.22 -6.31 -5.23
C GLY A 104 19.82 -5.95 -5.77
N PHE A 105 19.55 -6.31 -7.01
CA PHE A 105 18.25 -6.07 -7.64
C PHE A 105 17.21 -7.09 -7.17
N ILE A 106 16.15 -6.63 -6.50
CA ILE A 106 15.08 -7.47 -5.94
C ILE A 106 13.75 -7.11 -6.62
N PRO A 107 13.24 -7.95 -7.54
CA PRO A 107 12.12 -7.62 -8.40
C PRO A 107 10.74 -7.90 -7.80
N TRP A 108 10.65 -8.07 -6.48
CA TRP A 108 9.40 -8.37 -5.79
C TRP A 108 9.39 -7.82 -4.36
N GLY A 109 8.20 -7.75 -3.75
CA GLY A 109 8.05 -7.42 -2.35
C GLY A 109 6.73 -7.93 -1.76
N ASP A 110 6.56 -7.70 -0.47
CA ASP A 110 5.38 -8.09 0.30
C ASP A 110 4.82 -6.89 1.07
N SER A 111 3.93 -6.13 0.44
CA SER A 111 3.47 -4.81 0.87
C SER A 111 2.36 -4.86 1.92
N HIS A 112 2.39 -4.05 2.97
CA HIS A 112 1.50 -4.26 4.13
C HIS A 112 0.58 -3.09 4.50
N HIS A 113 1.12 -1.99 5.04
CA HIS A 113 0.33 -0.91 5.61
C HIS A 113 0.57 0.40 4.86
N PRO A 114 -0.32 0.74 3.90
CA PRO A 114 -0.33 2.07 3.34
C PRO A 114 -0.86 3.09 4.36
N ASP A 115 -0.29 4.29 4.36
CA ASP A 115 -0.76 5.42 5.17
C ASP A 115 -0.63 6.74 4.39
N ILE A 116 -1.52 7.69 4.66
CA ILE A 116 -1.65 8.94 3.90
C ILE A 116 -1.00 10.08 4.68
N SER A 117 -0.28 10.95 3.99
CA SER A 117 0.29 12.16 4.57
C SER A 117 -0.76 13.05 5.25
N GLN A 118 -0.34 13.66 6.36
CA GLN A 118 -1.16 14.51 7.21
C GLN A 118 -0.52 15.87 7.49
N THR A 119 -1.38 16.86 7.71
CA THR A 119 -1.04 18.20 8.20
C THR A 119 -1.98 18.51 9.36
N ASN A 120 -1.43 18.82 10.54
CA ASN A 120 -2.18 19.03 11.79
C ASN A 120 -3.12 17.87 12.14
N GLY A 121 -2.69 16.64 11.86
CA GLY A 121 -3.46 15.42 12.11
C GLY A 121 -4.65 15.23 11.16
N GLU A 122 -4.75 15.99 10.08
CA GLU A 122 -5.75 15.80 9.03
C GLU A 122 -5.08 15.30 7.75
N ILE A 123 -5.69 14.32 7.09
CA ILE A 123 -5.22 13.83 5.80
C ILE A 123 -5.20 14.96 4.76
N ASP A 124 -4.07 15.11 4.08
CA ASP A 124 -3.88 16.15 3.06
C ASP A 124 -3.64 15.59 1.65
N GLY A 125 -3.49 14.27 1.55
CA GLY A 125 -3.42 13.54 0.28
C GLY A 125 -2.21 13.86 -0.58
N ARG A 126 -1.14 14.45 -0.05
CA ARG A 126 0.10 14.70 -0.81
C ARG A 126 0.75 13.39 -1.23
N PHE A 127 0.93 12.48 -0.27
CA PHE A 127 1.67 11.24 -0.46
C PHE A 127 0.96 10.05 0.17
N ILE A 128 1.25 8.86 -0.35
CA ILE A 128 1.06 7.61 0.36
C ILE A 128 2.41 7.01 0.66
N PHE A 129 2.57 6.55 1.90
CA PHE A 129 3.69 5.73 2.30
C PHE A 129 3.23 4.29 2.41
N ILE A 130 4.06 3.35 1.98
CA ILE A 130 3.79 1.92 2.14
C ILE A 130 5.09 1.19 2.42
N ASN A 131 5.04 0.18 3.29
CA ASN A 131 6.16 -0.68 3.63
C ASN A 131 6.11 -2.02 2.90
N GLU A 132 7.23 -2.74 2.90
CA GLU A 132 7.27 -4.16 2.54
C GLU A 132 8.16 -5.01 3.45
N ASN A 133 7.78 -6.28 3.62
CA ASN A 133 8.38 -7.19 4.60
C ASN A 133 9.68 -7.85 4.15
N ASN A 134 9.80 -8.22 2.88
CA ASN A 134 10.84 -9.16 2.41
C ASN A 134 12.24 -8.54 2.50
N THR A 135 12.43 -7.40 1.85
CA THR A 135 13.61 -6.55 2.03
C THR A 135 13.14 -5.25 2.63
N PRO A 136 13.15 -5.11 3.98
CA PRO A 136 12.59 -3.95 4.69
C PRO A 136 12.79 -2.62 3.99
N ARG A 137 11.73 -2.10 3.37
CA ARG A 137 11.71 -0.86 2.61
C ARG A 137 10.46 -0.07 2.95
N ILE A 138 10.52 1.25 2.77
CA ILE A 138 9.36 2.13 2.68
C ILE A 138 9.41 2.84 1.33
N ALA A 139 8.26 2.88 0.66
CA ALA A 139 8.06 3.67 -0.54
C ALA A 139 7.20 4.90 -0.24
N LYS A 140 7.43 5.96 -1.01
CA LYS A 140 6.56 7.13 -1.13
C LYS A 140 5.96 7.15 -2.53
N ILE A 141 4.64 7.25 -2.60
CA ILE A 141 3.87 7.44 -3.82
C ILE A 141 3.35 8.88 -3.83
N ASP A 142 3.58 9.60 -4.92
CA ASP A 142 3.01 10.92 -5.13
C ASP A 142 1.58 10.77 -5.68
N LEU A 143 0.60 11.33 -4.97
CA LEU A 143 -0.81 11.21 -5.35
C LEU A 143 -1.23 12.22 -6.43
N ARG A 144 -0.35 13.15 -6.83
CA ARG A 144 -0.53 13.93 -8.06
C ARG A 144 -0.43 13.03 -9.29
N THR A 145 0.59 12.19 -9.35
CA THR A 145 0.90 11.35 -10.53
C THR A 145 0.47 9.89 -10.37
N PHE A 146 0.17 9.46 -9.13
CA PHE A 146 -0.05 8.05 -8.77
C PHE A 146 1.15 7.18 -9.13
N GLU A 147 2.36 7.71 -8.91
CA GLU A 147 3.64 7.02 -9.18
C GLU A 147 4.50 6.92 -7.92
N THR A 148 5.22 5.81 -7.81
CA THR A 148 6.23 5.61 -6.76
C THR A 148 7.44 6.50 -7.06
N THR A 149 7.69 7.49 -6.20
CA THR A 149 8.74 8.49 -6.43
C THR A 149 9.99 8.28 -5.58
N GLU A 150 9.91 7.47 -4.54
CA GLU A 150 11.03 7.25 -3.63
C GLU A 150 10.89 5.92 -2.89
N ILE A 151 11.99 5.18 -2.74
CA ILE A 151 12.05 3.95 -1.95
C ILE A 151 13.31 4.00 -1.08
N ILE A 152 13.16 3.86 0.23
CA ILE A 152 14.27 3.79 1.18
C ILE A 152 14.29 2.44 1.87
N GLU A 153 15.42 1.75 1.80
CA GLU A 153 15.67 0.52 2.56
C GLU A 153 15.95 0.84 4.02
N VAL A 154 15.38 0.04 4.92
CA VAL A 154 15.47 0.20 6.37
C VAL A 154 16.51 -0.79 6.91
N PRO A 155 17.75 -0.36 7.20
CA PRO A 155 18.79 -1.24 7.70
C PRO A 155 18.44 -1.74 9.11
N ASN A 156 19.14 -2.79 9.58
CA ASN A 156 18.95 -3.35 10.92
C ASN A 156 17.51 -3.83 11.21
N SER A 157 16.72 -4.04 10.16
CA SER A 157 15.34 -4.47 10.23
C SER A 157 15.17 -5.83 9.57
N ALA A 158 14.19 -6.61 10.03
CA ALA A 158 13.75 -7.84 9.38
C ALA A 158 12.24 -8.00 9.54
N GLY A 159 11.52 -8.20 8.43
CA GLY A 159 10.05 -8.19 8.42
C GLY A 159 9.51 -6.83 8.86
N ASN A 160 9.67 -5.80 8.05
CA ASN A 160 9.18 -4.45 8.37
C ASN A 160 7.64 -4.46 8.42
N HIS A 161 7.03 -4.50 9.61
CA HIS A 161 5.60 -4.76 9.76
C HIS A 161 4.85 -3.69 10.54
N SER A 162 5.39 -3.20 11.66
CA SER A 162 4.82 -2.06 12.42
C SER A 162 5.15 -0.74 11.70
N SER A 163 4.61 -0.62 10.49
CA SER A 163 5.09 0.24 9.41
C SER A 163 4.13 0.15 8.23
N SER A 164 3.94 1.18 7.40
CA SER A 164 4.36 2.56 7.61
C SER A 164 3.25 3.35 8.30
N PHE A 165 3.60 4.13 9.31
CA PHE A 165 2.63 4.99 10.01
C PHE A 165 3.18 6.41 10.15
N VAL A 166 2.40 7.42 9.75
CA VAL A 166 2.83 8.82 9.72
C VAL A 166 2.50 9.55 11.01
N THR A 167 3.37 10.46 11.45
CA THR A 167 3.02 11.39 12.55
C THR A 167 2.06 12.49 12.06
N GLU A 168 1.47 13.24 12.99
CA GLU A 168 0.38 14.20 12.68
C GLU A 168 0.69 15.24 11.60
N ASN A 169 1.94 15.66 11.44
CA ASN A 169 2.34 16.59 10.38
C ASN A 169 3.21 15.92 9.31
N THR A 170 3.22 14.58 9.28
CA THR A 170 4.14 13.80 8.46
C THR A 170 5.58 14.21 8.76
N GLU A 171 5.94 14.48 10.01
CA GLU A 171 7.33 14.72 10.40
C GLU A 171 8.17 13.45 10.21
N TYR A 172 7.56 12.32 10.55
CA TYR A 172 8.13 11.00 10.41
C TYR A 172 7.16 10.03 9.74
N VAL A 173 7.73 9.14 8.94
CA VAL A 173 7.16 7.82 8.63
C VAL A 173 7.91 6.82 9.49
N VAL A 174 7.18 6.04 10.28
CA VAL A 174 7.79 5.14 11.25
C VAL A 174 7.73 3.70 10.76
N ALA A 175 8.84 2.98 10.93
CA ALA A 175 9.00 1.59 10.56
C ALA A 175 9.56 0.73 11.71
N GLY A 176 8.86 -0.33 12.07
CA GLY A 176 9.31 -1.29 13.08
C GLY A 176 9.61 -2.69 12.53
N THR A 177 10.60 -3.33 13.16
CA THR A 177 11.01 -4.72 12.93
C THR A 177 10.02 -5.71 13.55
N ARG A 178 9.50 -6.65 12.76
CA ARG A 178 8.74 -7.80 13.26
C ARG A 178 9.62 -8.91 13.79
N PHE A 179 10.71 -9.21 13.10
CA PHE A 179 11.59 -10.32 13.46
C PHE A 179 12.87 -9.77 14.07
N SER A 180 13.04 -9.94 15.38
CA SER A 180 14.28 -9.53 16.03
C SER A 180 15.49 -10.19 15.37
N ILE A 181 16.60 -9.47 15.32
CA ILE A 181 17.88 -9.96 14.77
C ILE A 181 19.05 -9.46 15.64
N PRO A 182 20.23 -10.10 15.58
CA PRO A 182 21.44 -9.51 16.16
C PRO A 182 21.76 -8.15 15.53
N ILE A 183 22.02 -7.14 16.35
CA ILE A 183 22.45 -5.80 15.91
C ILE A 183 23.72 -5.42 16.69
N PRO A 184 24.89 -5.26 16.04
CA PRO A 184 25.16 -5.54 14.63
C PRO A 184 25.04 -7.03 14.31
N GLN A 185 24.85 -7.35 13.02
CA GLN A 185 24.84 -8.73 12.56
C GLN A 185 26.15 -9.46 12.85
N ARG A 186 26.04 -10.69 13.36
CA ARG A 186 27.18 -11.52 13.76
C ARG A 186 26.80 -13.00 13.77
N ASP A 187 27.79 -13.85 13.58
CA ASP A 187 27.64 -15.30 13.74
C ASP A 187 27.36 -15.66 15.21
N MET A 188 26.25 -16.34 15.46
CA MET A 188 25.91 -16.88 16.77
C MET A 188 24.89 -18.03 16.70
N PRO A 189 24.89 -18.96 17.67
CA PRO A 189 23.86 -19.99 17.78
C PRO A 189 22.48 -19.42 18.10
N ILE A 190 21.43 -19.92 17.41
CA ILE A 190 20.03 -19.51 17.66
C ILE A 190 19.55 -19.83 19.08
N LYS A 191 20.10 -20.86 19.73
CA LYS A 191 19.80 -21.16 21.14
C LYS A 191 20.13 -20.01 22.10
N ASP A 192 21.00 -19.09 21.68
CA ASP A 192 21.42 -17.93 22.46
C ASP A 192 20.61 -16.66 22.07
N TYR A 193 19.44 -16.83 21.42
CA TYR A 193 18.56 -15.74 20.97
C TYR A 193 18.26 -14.71 22.06
N LYS A 194 17.80 -15.21 23.22
CA LYS A 194 17.31 -14.39 24.32
C LYS A 194 18.39 -13.43 24.84
N GLY A 195 18.06 -12.14 24.88
CA GLY A 195 18.94 -11.06 25.31
C GLY A 195 20.04 -10.66 24.33
N ASN A 196 20.19 -11.36 23.19
CA ASN A 196 21.19 -11.04 22.16
C ASN A 196 20.58 -10.44 20.89
N PHE A 197 19.30 -10.69 20.65
CA PHE A 197 18.55 -10.17 19.51
C PHE A 197 17.90 -8.84 19.91
N GLN A 198 17.70 -7.96 18.92
CA GLN A 198 17.14 -6.63 19.10
C GLN A 198 16.10 -6.34 18.01
N GLY A 199 15.17 -5.44 18.32
CA GLY A 199 14.24 -4.87 17.33
C GLY A 199 14.60 -3.42 17.03
N ALA A 200 14.69 -3.04 15.76
CA ALA A 200 14.90 -1.66 15.36
C ALA A 200 13.56 -0.96 15.08
N LEU A 201 13.36 0.20 15.71
CA LEU A 201 12.25 1.11 15.42
C LEU A 201 12.82 2.37 14.75
N SER A 202 12.52 2.56 13.47
CA SER A 202 13.14 3.55 12.60
C SER A 202 12.22 4.75 12.42
N PHE A 203 12.76 5.94 12.65
CA PHE A 203 12.08 7.21 12.43
C PHE A 203 12.66 7.84 11.16
N ILE A 204 11.91 7.71 10.05
CA ILE A 204 12.29 8.25 8.75
C ILE A 204 11.70 9.64 8.63
N SER A 205 12.55 10.67 8.71
CA SER A 205 12.10 12.05 8.56
C SER A 205 11.62 12.31 7.14
N VAL A 206 10.57 13.10 7.01
CA VAL A 206 10.04 13.54 5.74
C VAL A 206 10.21 15.05 5.62
N ALA A 207 10.86 15.49 4.53
CA ALA A 207 11.04 16.92 4.27
C ALA A 207 9.67 17.59 4.01
N PRO A 208 9.29 18.66 4.73
CA PRO A 208 7.94 19.24 4.64
C PRO A 208 7.51 19.68 3.23
N GLU A 209 8.46 20.21 2.44
CA GLU A 209 8.18 20.77 1.12
C GLU A 209 8.21 19.72 0.01
N THR A 210 9.19 18.82 0.03
CA THR A 210 9.44 17.85 -1.06
C THR A 210 8.94 16.44 -0.76
N GLY A 211 8.65 16.14 0.51
CA GLY A 211 8.34 14.79 0.95
C GLY A 211 9.55 13.84 0.96
N ASN A 212 10.77 14.32 0.73
CA ASN A 212 11.96 13.44 0.66
C ASN A 212 12.22 12.75 2.00
N MET A 213 12.55 11.47 1.94
CA MET A 213 12.77 10.61 3.09
C MET A 213 14.25 10.53 3.48
N ASP A 214 14.53 10.49 4.78
CA ASP A 214 15.86 10.17 5.32
C ASP A 214 15.73 9.49 6.69
N ILE A 215 16.59 8.52 7.01
CA ILE A 215 16.54 7.85 8.32
C ILE A 215 17.21 8.75 9.35
N LYS A 216 16.39 9.43 10.16
CA LYS A 216 16.90 10.36 11.19
C LYS A 216 17.58 9.62 12.34
N PHE A 217 16.93 8.57 12.83
CA PHE A 217 17.49 7.67 13.85
C PHE A 217 16.71 6.34 13.92
N GLN A 218 17.34 5.33 14.51
CA GLN A 218 16.71 4.08 14.92
C GLN A 218 16.83 3.89 16.42
N ILE A 219 15.79 3.40 17.06
CA ILE A 219 15.80 3.01 18.47
C ILE A 219 16.06 1.51 18.53
N LEU A 220 17.14 1.10 19.22
CA LEU A 220 17.46 -0.32 19.41
C LEU A 220 16.75 -0.84 20.65
N MET A 221 15.63 -1.50 20.41
CA MET A 221 14.76 -2.02 21.45
C MET A 221 15.09 -3.48 21.79
N PRO A 222 14.58 -4.02 22.92
CA PRO A 222 14.68 -5.45 23.22
C PRO A 222 14.17 -6.30 22.07
N GLY A 223 14.72 -7.52 21.95
CA GLY A 223 14.43 -8.50 20.90
C GLY A 223 13.03 -9.12 20.94
N PHE A 224 12.01 -8.30 21.17
CA PHE A 224 10.60 -8.67 21.01
C PHE A 224 10.18 -8.51 19.54
N ASN A 225 9.07 -9.13 19.17
CA ASN A 225 8.51 -8.96 17.83
C ASN A 225 7.51 -7.79 17.84
N TYR A 226 7.81 -6.71 17.10
CA TYR A 226 6.94 -5.53 17.03
C TYR A 226 5.94 -5.68 15.88
N ASP A 227 4.67 -5.82 16.23
CA ASP A 227 3.62 -6.23 15.29
C ASP A 227 3.02 -5.04 14.56
N LEU A 228 2.21 -4.23 15.25
CA LEU A 228 1.58 -3.02 14.73
C LEU A 228 2.03 -1.81 15.53
N SER A 229 1.74 -0.64 14.98
CA SER A 229 2.09 0.60 15.64
C SER A 229 1.20 1.74 15.19
N HIS A 230 1.15 2.79 15.98
CA HIS A 230 0.34 3.95 15.64
C HIS A 230 0.86 5.21 16.32
N PRO A 231 0.84 6.36 15.62
CA PRO A 231 1.20 7.65 16.21
C PRO A 231 0.21 8.02 17.32
N GLY A 232 0.71 8.66 18.37
CA GLY A 232 -0.13 9.45 19.26
C GLY A 232 -0.73 10.64 18.51
N ARG A 233 -1.94 11.02 18.89
CA ARG A 233 -2.69 12.14 18.31
C ARG A 233 -3.14 13.12 19.38
N GLY A 234 -3.47 14.36 19.03
CA GLY A 234 -4.05 15.35 19.92
C GLY A 234 -3.34 15.38 21.28
N LYS A 235 -3.98 14.81 22.30
CA LYS A 235 -3.43 14.74 23.65
C LYS A 235 -2.13 13.93 23.76
N SER A 236 -2.00 12.84 23.01
CA SER A 236 -0.81 11.98 22.97
C SER A 236 0.16 12.31 21.84
N HIS A 237 -0.03 13.43 21.13
CA HIS A 237 0.94 13.90 20.14
C HIS A 237 2.36 13.99 20.75
N GLY A 238 3.37 13.56 20.00
CA GLY A 238 4.74 13.40 20.49
C GLY A 238 5.07 12.03 21.07
N TRP A 239 4.09 11.13 21.12
CA TRP A 239 4.27 9.71 21.44
C TRP A 239 3.98 8.82 20.24
N PHE A 240 4.51 7.61 20.29
CA PHE A 240 4.26 6.53 19.33
C PHE A 240 4.09 5.23 20.10
N PHE A 241 3.18 4.37 19.66
CA PHE A 241 2.83 3.15 20.37
C PHE A 241 3.04 1.94 19.46
N PHE A 242 3.66 0.88 19.99
CA PHE A 242 3.95 -0.34 19.24
C PHE A 242 3.48 -1.55 20.04
N THR A 243 2.64 -2.40 19.48
CA THR A 243 2.37 -3.71 20.08
C THR A 243 3.56 -4.63 19.92
N THR A 244 3.71 -5.50 20.91
CA THR A 244 4.73 -6.55 20.92
C THR A 244 4.09 -7.91 21.16
N TYR A 245 4.65 -8.93 20.54
CA TYR A 245 4.46 -10.33 20.93
C TYR A 245 5.82 -11.02 21.06
N ASN A 246 5.84 -12.25 21.55
CA ASN A 246 7.08 -12.98 21.80
C ASN A 246 8.00 -12.24 22.79
N THR A 247 7.43 -11.60 23.82
CA THR A 247 8.23 -10.97 24.89
C THR A 247 9.00 -12.01 25.72
N GLU A 248 8.64 -13.29 25.57
CA GLU A 248 9.35 -14.46 26.07
C GLU A 248 10.74 -14.65 25.42
N GLU A 249 10.91 -14.11 24.21
CA GLU A 249 12.09 -14.26 23.36
C GLU A 249 12.31 -15.72 22.93
N ALA A 250 11.23 -16.38 22.51
CA ALA A 250 11.28 -17.73 21.98
C ALA A 250 11.75 -17.74 20.52
N SER A 251 12.37 -18.85 20.10
CA SER A 251 12.89 -19.06 18.74
C SER A 251 12.44 -20.38 18.10
N THR A 252 11.56 -21.14 18.76
CA THR A 252 11.06 -22.44 18.30
C THR A 252 9.63 -22.65 18.79
N LEU A 253 8.80 -23.33 17.99
CA LEU A 253 7.38 -23.58 18.27
C LEU A 253 6.68 -22.32 18.81
N LEU A 254 6.77 -21.23 18.05
CA LEU A 254 6.38 -19.90 18.49
C LEU A 254 4.89 -19.83 18.85
N GLU A 255 4.05 -20.59 18.17
CA GLU A 255 2.62 -20.72 18.46
C GLU A 255 2.34 -21.24 19.89
N VAL A 256 3.32 -21.89 20.52
CA VAL A 256 3.27 -22.32 21.92
C VAL A 256 4.10 -21.39 22.79
N ASN A 257 5.36 -21.12 22.42
CA ASN A 257 6.35 -20.54 23.32
C ASN A 257 6.36 -18.99 23.34
N ALA A 258 5.83 -18.33 22.30
CA ALA A 258 5.78 -16.86 22.19
C ALA A 258 4.50 -16.25 22.79
N SER A 259 3.73 -17.06 23.51
CA SER A 259 2.46 -16.71 24.13
C SER A 259 2.31 -17.46 25.45
N GLN A 260 3.37 -17.54 26.25
CA GLN A 260 3.34 -18.09 27.61
C GLN A 260 3.00 -17.02 28.64
N ASN A 261 3.45 -15.78 28.44
CA ASN A 261 3.13 -14.65 29.30
C ASN A 261 1.63 -14.34 29.25
N ASP A 262 1.05 -13.92 30.37
CA ASP A 262 -0.35 -13.46 30.42
C ASP A 262 -0.54 -12.11 29.72
N LYS A 263 0.53 -11.30 29.70
CA LYS A 263 0.57 -9.99 29.06
C LYS A 263 1.93 -9.82 28.38
N ASP A 264 1.89 -9.41 27.13
CA ASP A 264 3.03 -8.79 26.45
C ASP A 264 2.94 -7.27 26.68
N PHE A 265 3.50 -6.45 25.78
CA PHE A 265 3.52 -5.00 25.94
C PHE A 265 2.98 -4.25 24.73
N ILE A 266 2.44 -3.06 24.99
CA ILE A 266 2.55 -1.92 24.08
C ILE A 266 3.76 -1.10 24.53
N ALA A 267 4.74 -0.91 23.67
CA ALA A 267 5.85 0.01 23.89
C ALA A 267 5.40 1.44 23.56
N ALA A 268 5.36 2.32 24.56
CA ALA A 268 5.08 3.74 24.40
C ALA A 268 6.40 4.52 24.32
N ILE A 269 6.58 5.26 23.22
CA ILE A 269 7.82 5.96 22.88
C ILE A 269 7.55 7.44 22.69
N ASN A 270 8.15 8.28 23.52
CA ASN A 270 8.16 9.73 23.35
C ASN A 270 9.22 10.11 22.31
N TRP A 271 8.83 10.10 21.04
CA TRP A 271 9.73 10.37 19.92
C TRP A 271 10.25 11.81 19.94
N LYS A 272 9.48 12.78 20.46
CA LYS A 272 9.95 14.18 20.60
C LYS A 272 11.13 14.30 21.55
N LYS A 273 11.12 13.55 22.65
CA LYS A 273 12.22 13.52 23.61
C LYS A 273 13.48 12.91 22.98
N ILE A 274 13.31 11.85 22.19
CA ILE A 274 14.41 11.19 21.48
C ILE A 274 14.95 12.09 20.37
N GLU A 275 14.07 12.72 19.60
CA GLU A 275 14.43 13.70 18.58
C GLU A 275 15.23 14.87 19.20
N ALA A 276 14.78 15.43 20.32
CA ALA A 276 15.51 16.47 21.02
C ALA A 276 16.92 16.00 21.45
N TYR A 277 17.05 14.76 21.95
CA TYR A 277 18.35 14.17 22.26
C TYR A 277 19.23 14.03 21.00
N VAL A 278 18.69 13.51 19.90
CA VAL A 278 19.40 13.35 18.63
C VAL A 278 19.85 14.69 18.03
N ASN A 279 18.97 15.69 18.04
CA ASN A 279 19.27 17.04 17.54
C ASN A 279 20.34 17.75 18.39
N ASN A 280 20.49 17.39 19.66
CA ASN A 280 21.59 17.84 20.51
C ASN A 280 22.88 17.01 20.37
N GLY A 281 23.00 16.22 19.30
CA GLY A 281 24.18 15.40 19.02
C GLY A 281 24.19 14.02 19.69
N GLY A 282 23.09 13.63 20.35
CA GLY A 282 22.93 12.32 20.95
C GLY A 282 22.79 11.18 19.93
N GLY A 283 22.97 9.94 20.43
CA GLY A 283 22.99 8.72 19.64
C GLY A 283 24.38 8.40 19.07
N THR A 284 24.53 7.20 18.54
CA THR A 284 25.79 6.70 17.97
C THR A 284 25.61 6.44 16.48
N MET A 285 26.56 6.85 15.64
CA MET A 285 26.59 6.43 14.24
C MET A 285 27.05 4.98 14.17
N MET A 286 26.22 4.12 13.61
CA MET A 286 26.50 2.69 13.44
C MET A 286 26.69 2.38 11.95
N PRO A 287 27.69 1.57 11.58
CA PRO A 287 27.80 1.05 10.22
C PRO A 287 26.53 0.34 9.79
N ALA A 288 26.06 0.66 8.58
CA ALA A 288 24.90 0.07 7.95
C ALA A 288 25.15 -0.04 6.44
N ASN A 289 24.28 -0.72 5.70
CA ASN A 289 24.33 -0.72 4.25
C ASN A 289 22.91 -0.83 3.72
N TYR A 290 22.42 0.22 3.07
CA TYR A 290 21.04 0.28 2.58
C TYR A 290 20.93 1.18 1.36
N ALA A 291 20.01 0.86 0.46
CA ALA A 291 19.72 1.66 -0.72
C ALA A 291 18.72 2.79 -0.42
N HIS A 292 18.91 3.91 -1.11
CA HIS A 292 17.95 5.01 -1.18
C HIS A 292 17.75 5.35 -2.65
N ASN A 293 16.54 5.06 -3.13
CA ASN A 293 16.16 5.16 -4.53
C ASN A 293 15.19 6.32 -4.70
N VAL A 294 15.46 7.19 -5.66
CA VAL A 294 14.67 8.41 -5.91
C VAL A 294 14.40 8.52 -7.40
N TYR A 295 13.13 8.66 -7.77
CA TYR A 295 12.68 8.97 -9.13
C TYR A 295 12.52 10.47 -9.29
N ASP A 296 13.18 11.02 -10.30
CA ASP A 296 13.09 12.43 -10.67
C ASP A 296 12.12 12.56 -11.86
N GLU A 297 11.05 13.32 -11.65
CA GLU A 297 9.99 13.49 -12.65
C GLU A 297 10.45 14.29 -13.87
N GLU A 298 11.32 15.29 -13.71
CA GLU A 298 11.75 16.11 -14.85
C GLU A 298 12.63 15.30 -15.81
N THR A 299 13.51 14.46 -15.25
CA THR A 299 14.40 13.58 -16.01
C THR A 299 13.79 12.22 -16.30
N HIS A 300 12.59 11.93 -15.78
CA HIS A 300 11.91 10.64 -15.85
C HIS A 300 12.76 9.44 -15.43
N THR A 301 13.75 9.63 -14.55
CA THR A 301 14.79 8.64 -14.24
C THR A 301 14.96 8.44 -12.74
N ALA A 302 15.07 7.18 -12.30
CA ALA A 302 15.45 6.85 -10.94
C ALA A 302 16.97 6.77 -10.77
N THR A 303 17.42 7.09 -9.56
CA THR A 303 18.78 6.84 -9.08
C THR A 303 18.73 5.97 -7.84
N SER A 304 19.83 5.24 -7.57
CA SER A 304 19.98 4.38 -6.39
C SER A 304 21.30 4.74 -5.71
N THR A 305 21.22 5.20 -4.46
CA THR A 305 22.40 5.57 -3.67
C THR A 305 22.56 4.63 -2.48
N MET A 306 23.75 4.04 -2.31
CA MET A 306 24.07 3.23 -1.14
C MET A 306 24.51 4.11 0.04
N LYS A 307 23.76 4.09 1.13
CA LYS A 307 24.10 4.71 2.41
C LYS A 307 24.87 3.71 3.28
N LYS A 308 25.77 4.21 4.13
CA LYS A 308 26.79 3.38 4.84
C LYS A 308 26.74 3.42 6.36
N GLU A 309 25.86 4.25 6.92
CA GLU A 309 25.71 4.39 8.35
C GLU A 309 24.31 4.90 8.69
N VAL A 310 23.89 4.66 9.91
CA VAL A 310 22.63 5.14 10.47
C VAL A 310 22.85 5.51 11.93
N ARG A 311 22.14 6.53 12.40
CA ARG A 311 22.17 6.89 13.81
C ARG A 311 21.31 5.94 14.61
N VAL A 312 21.87 5.34 15.64
CA VAL A 312 21.15 4.48 16.59
C VAL A 312 21.09 5.13 17.96
N VAL A 313 19.99 4.92 18.67
CA VAL A 313 19.74 5.39 20.03
C VAL A 313 19.39 4.19 20.90
N ASN A 314 20.07 4.06 22.03
CA ASN A 314 19.69 3.11 23.06
C ASN A 314 18.67 3.76 24.01
N PRO A 315 17.54 3.10 24.35
CA PRO A 315 16.56 3.65 25.29
C PRO A 315 17.15 4.14 26.62
N SER A 316 18.21 3.50 27.12
CA SER A 316 18.88 3.87 28.37
C SER A 316 19.57 5.24 28.33
N GLU A 317 19.91 5.74 27.14
CA GLU A 317 20.52 7.08 26.96
C GLU A 317 19.50 8.21 27.08
N VAL A 318 18.20 7.90 26.97
CA VAL A 318 17.12 8.87 27.05
C VAL A 318 16.10 8.47 28.13
N PRO A 319 16.49 8.51 29.44
CA PRO A 319 15.62 8.07 30.52
C PRO A 319 14.23 8.71 30.47
N GLY A 320 13.19 7.87 30.55
CA GLY A 320 11.79 8.31 30.47
C GLY A 320 11.32 8.73 29.08
N ALA A 321 11.97 8.27 28.02
CA ALA A 321 11.42 8.32 26.67
C ALA A 321 10.65 7.05 26.29
N VAL A 322 10.86 5.94 26.98
CA VAL A 322 10.28 4.64 26.64
C VAL A 322 9.66 4.00 27.89
N TYR A 323 8.46 3.47 27.74
CA TYR A 323 7.72 2.75 28.79
C TYR A 323 6.98 1.55 28.19
N PHE A 324 6.83 0.48 28.97
CA PHE A 324 6.00 -0.66 28.58
C PHE A 324 4.65 -0.64 29.28
N LEU A 325 3.58 -0.77 28.50
CA LEU A 325 2.19 -0.90 28.96
C LEU A 325 1.80 -2.39 28.85
N PRO A 326 1.64 -3.12 29.98
CA PRO A 326 1.22 -4.52 29.94
C PRO A 326 -0.10 -4.71 29.18
N THR A 327 -0.14 -5.61 28.20
CA THR A 327 -1.31 -5.80 27.32
C THR A 327 -1.56 -7.30 27.08
N PRO A 328 -2.73 -7.84 27.47
CA PRO A 328 -3.12 -9.22 27.17
C PRO A 328 -3.62 -9.38 25.72
N LYS A 329 -3.36 -10.47 25.00
CA LYS A 329 -2.23 -11.41 25.12
C LYS A 329 -1.68 -11.62 23.72
N SER A 330 -0.39 -11.41 23.53
CA SER A 330 0.23 -11.34 22.20
C SER A 330 -0.53 -10.40 21.27
N PRO A 331 -0.78 -9.15 21.71
CA PRO A 331 -1.64 -8.21 21.04
C PRO A 331 -1.16 -7.95 19.60
N HIS A 332 -2.12 -7.80 18.70
CA HIS A 332 -1.88 -7.50 17.29
C HIS A 332 -1.97 -6.00 17.04
N GLY A 333 -3.14 -5.43 16.72
CA GLY A 333 -3.33 -4.00 16.47
C GLY A 333 -3.09 -3.11 17.69
N CYS A 334 -2.63 -1.89 17.43
CA CYS A 334 -2.34 -0.85 18.41
C CYS A 334 -2.97 0.46 17.94
N ASP A 335 -4.20 0.76 18.34
CA ASP A 335 -4.96 1.83 17.68
C ASP A 335 -5.21 3.00 18.64
N VAL A 336 -4.88 4.21 18.21
CA VAL A 336 -5.05 5.43 19.03
C VAL A 336 -6.27 6.20 18.56
N ASP A 337 -7.17 6.52 19.49
CA ASP A 337 -8.39 7.25 19.15
C ASP A 337 -8.08 8.68 18.65
N PRO A 338 -9.01 9.32 17.90
CA PRO A 338 -8.78 10.65 17.33
C PRO A 338 -8.45 11.74 18.37
N SER A 339 -8.88 11.60 19.63
CA SER A 339 -8.52 12.54 20.70
C SER A 339 -7.11 12.33 21.28
N GLY A 340 -6.57 11.12 21.07
CA GLY A 340 -5.31 10.66 21.65
C GLY A 340 -5.37 10.21 23.10
N GLU A 341 -6.57 10.13 23.69
CA GLU A 341 -6.76 9.71 25.07
C GLU A 341 -6.65 8.20 25.24
N TYR A 342 -7.17 7.43 24.28
CA TYR A 342 -7.33 5.99 24.40
C TYR A 342 -6.40 5.26 23.43
N ILE A 343 -5.70 4.27 23.96
CA ILE A 343 -4.84 3.36 23.19
C ILE A 343 -5.43 1.95 23.30
N VAL A 344 -5.94 1.44 22.20
CA VAL A 344 -6.60 0.13 22.12
C VAL A 344 -5.57 -0.94 21.79
N GLY A 345 -5.39 -1.89 22.71
CA GLY A 345 -4.58 -3.09 22.49
C GLY A 345 -5.45 -4.26 22.05
N ASN A 346 -5.35 -4.66 20.78
CA ASN A 346 -6.15 -5.73 20.22
C ASN A 346 -5.57 -7.07 20.63
N GLY A 347 -6.16 -7.65 21.67
CA GLY A 347 -5.53 -8.69 22.46
C GLY A 347 -5.39 -10.07 21.81
N LYS A 348 -5.73 -10.28 20.53
CA LYS A 348 -5.62 -11.52 19.73
C LYS A 348 -6.06 -12.80 20.45
N LEU A 349 -5.24 -13.31 21.35
CA LEU A 349 -5.52 -14.51 22.17
C LEU A 349 -6.39 -14.21 23.40
N SER A 350 -6.52 -12.94 23.79
CA SER A 350 -7.45 -12.46 24.80
C SER A 350 -8.83 -12.22 24.20
N ALA A 351 -9.88 -12.74 24.86
CA ALA A 351 -11.26 -12.46 24.50
C ALA A 351 -11.68 -11.03 24.86
N ASN A 352 -11.04 -10.41 25.84
CA ASN A 352 -11.30 -9.04 26.26
C ASN A 352 -10.42 -8.06 25.47
N LEU A 353 -11.00 -6.94 25.06
CA LEU A 353 -10.31 -5.86 24.36
C LEU A 353 -9.84 -4.81 25.37
N THR A 354 -8.52 -4.63 25.49
CA THR A 354 -7.93 -3.72 26.49
C THR A 354 -7.85 -2.30 25.95
N VAL A 355 -8.30 -1.32 26.75
CA VAL A 355 -8.15 0.10 26.43
C VAL A 355 -7.33 0.78 27.51
N HIS A 356 -6.15 1.29 27.15
CA HIS A 356 -5.30 2.11 28.00
C HIS A 356 -5.68 3.59 27.90
N SER A 357 -5.39 4.37 28.95
CA SER A 357 -5.58 5.83 28.95
C SER A 357 -4.23 6.55 28.97
N PHE A 358 -4.04 7.49 28.06
CA PHE A 358 -2.86 8.33 27.99
C PHE A 358 -2.72 9.23 29.21
N THR A 359 -3.82 9.78 29.74
CA THR A 359 -3.81 10.53 31.01
C THR A 359 -3.25 9.68 32.14
N LYS A 360 -3.84 8.49 32.30
CA LYS A 360 -3.46 7.55 33.34
C LYS A 360 -2.02 7.07 33.18
N MET A 361 -1.57 6.88 31.94
CA MET A 361 -0.17 6.59 31.63
C MET A 361 0.77 7.68 32.14
N LEU A 362 0.50 8.95 31.83
CA LEU A 362 1.31 10.07 32.32
C LEU A 362 1.29 10.18 33.84
N ASP A 363 0.11 10.03 34.46
CA ASP A 363 -0.03 10.03 35.92
C ASP A 363 0.79 8.89 36.55
N ALA A 364 0.77 7.69 35.97
CA ALA A 364 1.56 6.54 36.42
C ALA A 364 3.06 6.80 36.28
N ILE A 365 3.50 7.44 35.20
CA ILE A 365 4.89 7.84 34.98
C ILE A 365 5.35 8.85 36.04
N GLU A 366 4.58 9.93 36.25
CA GLU A 366 4.90 10.98 37.21
C GLU A 366 5.00 10.43 38.65
N ASN A 367 4.06 9.56 39.01
CA ASN A 367 3.99 8.96 40.34
C ASN A 367 4.82 7.67 40.47
N LYS A 368 5.62 7.31 39.46
CA LYS A 368 6.50 6.13 39.44
C LYS A 368 5.79 4.81 39.77
N LYS A 369 4.57 4.64 39.27
CA LYS A 369 3.75 3.45 39.48
C LYS A 369 4.16 2.34 38.52
N PHE A 370 5.25 1.65 38.87
CA PHE A 370 5.87 0.63 38.04
C PHE A 370 5.69 -0.77 38.64
N ALA A 371 5.41 -1.74 37.77
CA ALA A 371 5.31 -3.16 38.12
C ALA A 371 6.67 -3.87 38.08
N GLY A 372 7.67 -3.21 37.49
CA GLY A 372 9.02 -3.74 37.30
C GLY A 372 9.73 -3.02 36.16
N GLU A 373 10.74 -3.67 35.60
CA GLU A 373 11.44 -3.22 34.40
C GLU A 373 11.82 -4.42 33.52
N ALA A 374 12.01 -4.17 32.23
CA ALA A 374 12.63 -5.10 31.30
C ALA A 374 13.71 -4.35 30.51
N TYR A 375 14.94 -4.87 30.52
CA TYR A 375 16.08 -4.23 29.83
C TYR A 375 16.30 -2.76 30.23
N GLY A 376 16.05 -2.42 31.51
CA GLY A 376 16.16 -1.05 32.02
C GLY A 376 15.03 -0.10 31.60
N ILE A 377 13.99 -0.61 30.94
CA ILE A 377 12.79 0.14 30.55
C ILE A 377 11.69 -0.14 31.58
N PRO A 378 11.10 0.89 32.21
CA PRO A 378 10.04 0.71 33.19
C PRO A 378 8.77 0.07 32.60
N ILE A 379 8.20 -0.88 33.33
CA ILE A 379 6.90 -1.47 33.05
C ILE A 379 5.87 -0.79 33.94
N LEU A 380 4.89 -0.13 33.35
CA LEU A 380 3.83 0.55 34.08
C LEU A 380 2.88 -0.47 34.74
N ASN A 381 2.35 -0.13 35.91
CA ASN A 381 1.30 -0.92 36.55
C ASN A 381 0.04 -0.96 35.65
N PHE A 382 -0.41 -2.17 35.31
CA PHE A 382 -1.55 -2.38 34.40
C PHE A 382 -2.81 -1.63 34.85
N GLU A 383 -3.23 -1.81 36.11
CA GLU A 383 -4.45 -1.17 36.64
C GLU A 383 -4.36 0.36 36.68
N ASP A 384 -3.15 0.89 36.84
CA ASP A 384 -2.92 2.33 36.89
C ASP A 384 -3.00 2.99 35.52
N VAL A 385 -2.84 2.23 34.42
CA VAL A 385 -2.92 2.74 33.03
C VAL A 385 -4.21 2.33 32.30
N LEU A 386 -4.96 1.37 32.84
CA LEU A 386 -6.18 0.85 32.26
C LEU A 386 -7.31 1.90 32.26
N ALA A 387 -7.84 2.25 31.09
CA ALA A 387 -9.07 3.03 30.97
C ALA A 387 -10.31 2.16 31.20
N GLY A 388 -10.29 0.95 30.62
CA GLY A 388 -11.34 -0.05 30.73
C GLY A 388 -11.09 -1.23 29.79
N SER A 389 -12.09 -2.09 29.67
CA SER A 389 -12.06 -3.28 28.83
C SER A 389 -13.44 -3.48 28.20
N VAL A 390 -13.47 -3.84 26.92
CA VAL A 390 -14.69 -4.37 26.31
C VAL A 390 -14.72 -5.86 26.63
N GLU A 391 -15.72 -6.27 27.41
CA GLU A 391 -15.82 -7.62 27.95
C GLU A 391 -16.38 -8.59 26.90
N GLN A 392 -15.57 -9.60 26.55
CA GLN A 392 -15.89 -10.67 25.62
C GLN A 392 -16.63 -10.23 24.33
N PRO A 393 -16.17 -9.17 23.63
CA PRO A 393 -16.81 -8.72 22.41
C PRO A 393 -16.72 -9.74 21.29
N GLY A 394 -15.82 -10.71 21.30
CA GLY A 394 -15.71 -11.70 20.23
C GLY A 394 -14.44 -12.51 20.37
N LEU A 395 -14.10 -13.33 19.37
CA LEU A 395 -12.91 -14.17 19.40
C LEU A 395 -11.88 -13.73 18.35
N GLY A 396 -10.64 -13.48 18.80
CA GLY A 396 -9.54 -13.08 17.93
C GLY A 396 -9.55 -11.59 17.56
N PRO A 397 -9.61 -10.63 18.51
CA PRO A 397 -9.55 -9.21 18.17
C PRO A 397 -8.22 -8.85 17.51
N LEU A 398 -8.27 -8.25 16.31
CA LEU A 398 -7.07 -7.91 15.55
C LEU A 398 -6.84 -6.41 15.36
N HIS A 399 -7.84 -5.65 14.94
CA HIS A 399 -7.65 -4.24 14.55
C HIS A 399 -8.86 -3.39 14.90
N THR A 400 -8.66 -2.13 15.26
CA THR A 400 -9.70 -1.17 15.63
C THR A 400 -9.60 0.14 14.84
N GLU A 401 -10.72 0.66 14.33
CA GLU A 401 -10.83 2.01 13.75
C GLU A 401 -11.92 2.83 14.44
N PHE A 402 -11.91 4.15 14.23
CA PHE A 402 -12.80 5.10 14.91
C PHE A 402 -13.60 5.95 13.92
N ASP A 403 -14.88 6.21 14.22
CA ASP A 403 -15.77 6.98 13.32
C ASP A 403 -15.75 8.50 13.54
N GLY A 404 -15.02 8.98 14.55
CA GLY A 404 -15.03 10.39 14.96
C GLY A 404 -16.31 10.84 15.69
N LYS A 405 -17.22 9.91 16.00
CA LYS A 405 -18.50 10.13 16.70
C LYS A 405 -18.57 9.42 18.05
N GLY A 406 -17.41 9.02 18.58
CA GLY A 406 -17.28 8.35 19.88
C GLY A 406 -17.46 6.83 19.84
N ASN A 407 -17.45 6.22 18.64
CA ASN A 407 -17.51 4.78 18.49
C ASN A 407 -16.20 4.23 17.89
N ALA A 408 -15.92 2.99 18.27
CA ALA A 408 -14.83 2.19 17.75
C ALA A 408 -15.40 0.92 17.11
N TYR A 409 -14.67 0.39 16.12
CA TYR A 409 -15.06 -0.75 15.31
C TYR A 409 -13.90 -1.72 15.33
N THR A 410 -14.09 -2.94 15.85
CA THR A 410 -13.02 -3.92 16.01
C THR A 410 -13.31 -5.20 15.24
N THR A 411 -12.29 -5.74 14.58
CA THR A 411 -12.37 -7.03 13.86
C THR A 411 -12.08 -8.21 14.77
N PHE A 412 -12.82 -9.30 14.56
CA PHE A 412 -12.65 -10.56 15.28
C PHE A 412 -12.46 -11.70 14.29
N PHE A 413 -11.23 -12.19 14.18
CA PHE A 413 -10.81 -13.15 13.16
C PHE A 413 -11.48 -14.52 13.30
N ILE A 414 -11.61 -15.02 14.53
CA ILE A 414 -12.11 -16.38 14.79
C ILE A 414 -13.64 -16.41 14.72
N SER A 415 -14.31 -15.43 15.33
CA SER A 415 -15.78 -15.32 15.22
C SER A 415 -16.24 -14.73 13.88
N SER A 416 -15.33 -14.20 13.07
CA SER A 416 -15.58 -13.68 11.72
C SER A 416 -16.66 -12.58 11.74
N GLU A 417 -16.40 -11.51 12.49
CA GLU A 417 -17.32 -10.39 12.65
C GLU A 417 -16.58 -9.07 12.88
N VAL A 418 -17.28 -7.96 12.66
CA VAL A 418 -16.90 -6.62 13.16
C VAL A 418 -17.87 -6.22 14.26
N VAL A 419 -17.34 -5.68 15.36
CA VAL A 419 -18.11 -5.22 16.51
C VAL A 419 -17.94 -3.72 16.67
N LYS A 420 -19.07 -2.99 16.67
CA LYS A 420 -19.14 -1.57 17.01
C LYS A 420 -19.35 -1.43 18.52
N TRP A 421 -18.52 -0.63 19.18
CA TRP A 421 -18.61 -0.36 20.62
C TRP A 421 -18.32 1.11 20.93
N LYS A 422 -18.71 1.55 22.12
CA LYS A 422 -18.68 2.96 22.52
C LYS A 422 -17.45 3.30 23.36
N LEU A 423 -16.73 4.36 22.99
CA LEU A 423 -15.62 4.88 23.78
C LEU A 423 -16.12 5.44 25.13
N GLY A 424 -15.37 5.20 26.20
CA GLY A 424 -15.67 5.67 27.56
C GLY A 424 -16.63 4.77 28.35
N THR A 425 -17.65 4.20 27.72
CA THR A 425 -18.56 3.23 28.38
C THR A 425 -18.19 1.78 28.08
N TRP A 426 -17.45 1.54 26.99
CA TRP A 426 -16.97 0.21 26.57
C TRP A 426 -18.12 -0.75 26.21
N GLU A 427 -19.32 -0.22 25.98
CA GLU A 427 -20.51 -0.99 25.66
C GLU A 427 -20.53 -1.39 24.18
N VAL A 428 -20.85 -2.66 23.92
CA VAL A 428 -21.10 -3.15 22.56
C VAL A 428 -22.44 -2.60 22.06
N LEU A 429 -22.42 -1.94 20.90
CA LEU A 429 -23.58 -1.31 20.29
C LEU A 429 -24.14 -2.13 19.13
N ASP A 430 -23.26 -2.76 18.34
CA ASP A 430 -23.66 -3.52 17.17
C ASP A 430 -22.61 -4.55 16.73
N ARG A 431 -23.04 -5.52 15.94
CA ARG A 431 -22.21 -6.62 15.42
C ARG A 431 -22.65 -6.96 14.00
N GLN A 432 -21.70 -7.19 13.11
CA GLN A 432 -21.97 -7.67 11.76
C GLN A 432 -21.04 -8.83 11.40
N PRO A 433 -21.56 -9.94 10.85
CA PRO A 433 -20.72 -11.02 10.36
C PRO A 433 -19.91 -10.56 9.14
N THR A 434 -18.67 -11.04 9.07
CA THR A 434 -17.82 -10.93 7.89
C THR A 434 -17.60 -12.31 7.28
N PHE A 435 -17.25 -12.36 5.99
CA PHE A 435 -17.13 -13.62 5.25
C PHE A 435 -15.82 -13.71 4.46
N TYR A 436 -14.77 -14.33 4.98
CA TYR A 436 -14.61 -14.77 6.36
C TYR A 436 -13.22 -14.42 6.90
N SER A 437 -13.08 -14.52 8.22
CA SER A 437 -11.82 -14.36 8.93
C SER A 437 -11.18 -13.01 8.62
N VAL A 438 -11.87 -11.96 9.07
CA VAL A 438 -11.45 -10.59 8.87
C VAL A 438 -10.11 -10.32 9.56
N GLY A 439 -9.20 -9.69 8.85
CA GLY A 439 -7.94 -9.16 9.37
C GLY A 439 -8.15 -7.74 9.89
N HIS A 440 -7.76 -6.77 9.08
CA HIS A 440 -7.94 -5.35 9.38
C HIS A 440 -9.25 -4.79 8.79
N LEU A 441 -9.60 -3.60 9.24
CA LEU A 441 -10.67 -2.78 8.69
C LEU A 441 -10.14 -1.36 8.47
N THR A 442 -10.82 -0.60 7.63
CA THR A 442 -10.47 0.79 7.33
C THR A 442 -11.72 1.65 7.31
N ILE A 443 -11.67 2.76 8.03
CA ILE A 443 -12.58 3.90 7.87
C ILE A 443 -11.81 4.96 7.09
N PRO A 444 -12.36 5.59 6.04
CA PRO A 444 -11.66 6.67 5.35
C PRO A 444 -11.23 7.77 6.33
N GLY A 445 -9.94 8.13 6.32
CA GLY A 445 -9.33 9.04 7.29
C GLY A 445 -9.32 8.54 8.75
N GLY A 446 -9.60 7.25 9.01
CA GLY A 446 -9.68 6.66 10.35
C GLY A 446 -8.36 6.75 11.11
N ASN A 447 -7.25 6.59 10.38
CA ASN A 447 -5.90 6.88 10.84
C ASN A 447 -5.58 8.41 10.83
N SER A 448 -6.53 9.28 11.24
CA SER A 448 -6.30 10.72 11.45
C SER A 448 -7.06 11.26 12.67
N SER A 449 -6.90 12.54 12.99
CA SER A 449 -7.69 13.24 14.02
C SER A 449 -9.13 13.52 13.56
N LYS A 450 -9.43 13.40 12.25
CA LYS A 450 -10.75 13.63 11.66
C LYS A 450 -11.18 12.51 10.71
N PRO A 451 -11.57 11.35 11.24
CA PRO A 451 -12.16 10.28 10.44
C PRO A 451 -13.37 10.74 9.62
N GLN A 452 -13.47 10.23 8.40
CA GLN A 452 -14.56 10.50 7.45
C GLN A 452 -15.60 9.37 7.55
N GLY A 453 -16.16 9.20 8.76
CA GLY A 453 -17.01 8.07 9.19
C GLY A 453 -18.39 7.96 8.51
N LYS A 454 -18.39 7.77 7.19
CA LYS A 454 -19.56 7.39 6.37
C LYS A 454 -19.52 5.90 6.03
N TYR A 455 -18.37 5.41 5.60
CA TYR A 455 -18.14 4.01 5.25
C TYR A 455 -17.06 3.38 6.13
N MET A 456 -17.11 2.07 6.25
CA MET A 456 -16.05 1.22 6.77
C MET A 456 -15.95 0.00 5.87
N PHE A 457 -14.75 -0.47 5.56
CA PHE A 457 -14.59 -1.75 4.86
C PHE A 457 -13.67 -2.69 5.63
N ALA A 458 -14.03 -3.97 5.62
CA ALA A 458 -13.38 -5.04 6.33
C ALA A 458 -12.69 -5.98 5.34
N MET A 459 -11.40 -6.25 5.52
CA MET A 459 -10.60 -7.09 4.61
C MET A 459 -10.51 -8.53 5.13
N ASN A 460 -11.10 -9.46 4.39
CA ASN A 460 -11.25 -10.86 4.76
C ASN A 460 -10.14 -11.74 4.19
N LYS A 461 -9.66 -12.69 5.01
CA LYS A 461 -8.53 -13.58 4.67
C LYS A 461 -8.95 -14.91 4.06
N ILE A 462 -10.25 -15.21 4.06
CA ILE A 462 -10.76 -16.49 3.57
C ILE A 462 -12.01 -16.25 2.73
N THR A 463 -11.91 -16.44 1.42
CA THR A 463 -12.99 -16.12 0.46
C THR A 463 -13.97 -17.27 0.23
N LYS A 464 -13.56 -18.53 0.21
CA LYS A 464 -14.47 -19.70 0.04
C LYS A 464 -15.54 -19.51 -1.06
N ASP A 465 -16.80 -19.36 -0.66
CA ASP A 465 -18.01 -19.42 -1.47
C ASP A 465 -18.57 -18.04 -1.86
N ARG A 466 -17.81 -16.96 -1.59
CA ARG A 466 -18.26 -15.59 -1.89
C ARG A 466 -18.36 -15.28 -3.39
N TYR A 467 -17.50 -15.90 -4.20
CA TYR A 467 -17.42 -15.67 -5.64
C TYR A 467 -17.53 -16.97 -6.43
N LEU A 468 -17.67 -16.83 -7.75
CA LEU A 468 -17.53 -17.97 -8.65
C LEU A 468 -16.13 -18.59 -8.47
N PRO A 469 -16.03 -19.93 -8.44
CA PRO A 469 -14.76 -20.60 -8.18
C PRO A 469 -13.76 -20.38 -9.33
N THR A 470 -12.54 -19.97 -9.00
CA THR A 470 -11.43 -19.72 -9.95
C THR A 470 -10.32 -20.77 -9.88
N GLY A 471 -10.53 -21.86 -9.14
CA GLY A 471 -9.53 -22.91 -8.91
C GLY A 471 -9.09 -22.98 -7.45
N PRO A 472 -7.95 -23.63 -7.15
CA PRO A 472 -7.42 -23.77 -5.79
C PRO A 472 -6.99 -22.43 -5.16
N GLU A 473 -6.59 -21.47 -5.99
CA GLU A 473 -6.24 -20.12 -5.58
C GLU A 473 -7.46 -19.21 -5.77
N LEU A 474 -7.77 -18.45 -4.73
CA LEU A 474 -8.87 -17.48 -4.72
C LEU A 474 -8.30 -16.12 -4.38
N GLU A 475 -8.85 -15.09 -5.04
CA GLU A 475 -8.65 -13.72 -4.59
C GLU A 475 -9.32 -13.48 -3.24
N HIS A 476 -8.78 -12.55 -2.49
CA HIS A 476 -9.34 -12.12 -1.20
C HIS A 476 -10.59 -11.26 -1.41
N SER A 477 -11.27 -10.88 -0.33
CA SER A 477 -12.46 -10.04 -0.41
C SER A 477 -12.41 -8.90 0.61
N ALA A 478 -13.02 -7.78 0.24
CA ALA A 478 -13.35 -6.72 1.16
C ALA A 478 -14.87 -6.49 1.18
N GLN A 479 -15.40 -6.23 2.37
CA GLN A 479 -16.81 -5.96 2.58
C GLN A 479 -17.02 -4.53 3.04
N LEU A 480 -17.82 -3.76 2.30
CA LEU A 480 -18.15 -2.36 2.57
C LEU A 480 -19.42 -2.26 3.43
N TYR A 481 -19.37 -1.45 4.48
CA TYR A 481 -20.48 -1.16 5.38
C TYR A 481 -20.78 0.34 5.41
N ASP A 482 -22.08 0.69 5.40
CA ASP A 482 -22.55 2.02 5.80
C ASP A 482 -22.48 2.12 7.33
N ILE A 483 -21.79 3.13 7.82
CA ILE A 483 -21.65 3.43 9.26
C ILE A 483 -22.15 4.84 9.60
N SER A 484 -22.91 5.47 8.70
CA SER A 484 -23.46 6.81 8.92
C SER A 484 -24.55 6.84 9.99
N GLY A 485 -25.29 5.73 10.17
CA GLY A 485 -26.35 5.58 11.16
C GLY A 485 -25.94 4.83 12.44
N ASP A 486 -26.94 4.46 13.24
CA ASP A 486 -26.73 3.79 14.53
C ASP A 486 -26.22 2.35 14.38
N LYS A 487 -26.66 1.66 13.33
CA LYS A 487 -26.34 0.27 13.01
C LYS A 487 -25.49 0.19 11.75
N MET A 488 -24.58 -0.80 11.71
CA MET A 488 -23.80 -1.10 10.51
C MET A 488 -24.69 -1.80 9.49
N GLU A 489 -24.62 -1.38 8.23
CA GLU A 489 -25.35 -2.01 7.12
C GLU A 489 -24.35 -2.48 6.06
N LEU A 490 -24.26 -3.79 5.83
CA LEU A 490 -23.43 -4.36 4.76
C LEU A 490 -23.98 -3.91 3.40
N LEU A 491 -23.14 -3.28 2.59
CA LEU A 491 -23.51 -2.72 1.30
C LEU A 491 -23.00 -3.54 0.11
N LEU A 492 -21.73 -3.95 0.16
CA LEU A 492 -21.03 -4.57 -0.96
C LEU A 492 -19.98 -5.57 -0.47
N ASP A 493 -19.76 -6.60 -1.26
CA ASP A 493 -18.64 -7.52 -1.18
C ASP A 493 -17.89 -7.40 -2.52
N PHE A 494 -16.60 -7.08 -2.52
CA PHE A 494 -15.80 -6.92 -3.73
C PHE A 494 -14.44 -7.64 -3.64
N PRO A 495 -13.97 -8.26 -4.73
CA PRO A 495 -12.72 -9.01 -4.72
C PRO A 495 -11.52 -8.05 -4.59
N THR A 496 -10.47 -8.54 -3.95
CA THR A 496 -9.23 -7.79 -3.75
C THR A 496 -8.00 -8.61 -4.13
N HIS A 497 -7.04 -7.97 -4.78
CA HIS A 497 -5.83 -8.62 -5.29
C HIS A 497 -4.71 -8.73 -4.24
N GLY A 498 -4.03 -9.89 -4.20
CA GLY A 498 -2.72 -10.03 -3.57
C GLY A 498 -2.71 -10.14 -2.04
N GLU A 499 -3.85 -10.41 -1.41
CA GLU A 499 -4.04 -10.39 0.05
C GLU A 499 -3.71 -9.02 0.70
N PRO A 500 -4.55 -8.00 0.53
CA PRO A 500 -4.35 -6.73 1.22
C PRO A 500 -4.31 -6.93 2.74
N HIS A 501 -3.23 -6.48 3.37
CA HIS A 501 -3.08 -6.53 4.83
C HIS A 501 -3.84 -5.38 5.50
N TYR A 502 -3.65 -4.17 4.97
CA TYR A 502 -4.30 -2.95 5.42
C TYR A 502 -4.61 -2.01 4.25
N ALA A 503 -5.31 -0.92 4.55
CA ALA A 503 -5.67 0.06 3.56
C ALA A 503 -5.78 1.45 4.18
N ALA A 504 -5.52 2.47 3.37
CA ALA A 504 -5.82 3.85 3.68
C ALA A 504 -6.87 4.36 2.69
N ALA A 505 -7.80 5.19 3.14
CA ALA A 505 -8.85 5.72 2.27
C ALA A 505 -9.15 7.18 2.60
N MET A 506 -9.60 7.94 1.61
CA MET A 506 -9.99 9.34 1.81
C MET A 506 -10.92 9.84 0.71
N ARG A 507 -11.62 10.95 0.99
CA ARG A 507 -12.48 11.63 0.01
C ARG A 507 -11.71 11.98 -1.26
N ALA A 508 -12.35 11.73 -2.40
CA ALA A 508 -11.74 11.90 -3.71
C ALA A 508 -11.41 13.36 -4.04
N ASP A 509 -12.13 14.33 -3.45
CA ASP A 509 -11.92 15.77 -3.68
C ASP A 509 -10.57 16.30 -3.17
N LEU A 510 -9.87 15.53 -2.30
CA LEU A 510 -8.51 15.87 -1.85
C LEU A 510 -7.42 15.60 -2.90
N ILE A 511 -7.70 14.81 -3.94
CA ILE A 511 -6.74 14.49 -5.01
C ILE A 511 -7.25 14.91 -6.38
N LYS A 512 -8.52 14.62 -6.69
CA LYS A 512 -9.06 14.60 -8.06
C LYS A 512 -8.71 15.85 -8.87
N GLU A 513 -8.81 17.02 -8.28
CA GLU A 513 -8.58 18.31 -8.96
C GLU A 513 -7.11 18.60 -9.27
N ARG A 514 -6.17 18.00 -8.52
CA ARG A 514 -4.72 18.15 -8.75
C ARG A 514 -4.09 16.97 -9.49
N SER A 515 -4.84 15.90 -9.77
CA SER A 515 -4.33 14.73 -10.47
C SER A 515 -3.77 15.13 -11.84
N GLN A 516 -2.51 14.80 -12.07
CA GLN A 516 -1.80 15.14 -13.30
C GLN A 516 -2.19 14.17 -14.42
N LYS A 517 -2.50 14.75 -15.58
CA LYS A 517 -3.03 14.01 -16.73
C LYS A 517 -2.01 13.79 -17.85
N ILE A 518 -1.07 14.73 -17.98
CA ILE A 518 0.00 14.74 -18.98
C ILE A 518 1.27 15.29 -18.34
N TYR A 519 2.44 14.91 -18.88
CA TYR A 519 3.69 15.59 -18.61
C TYR A 519 3.91 16.64 -19.70
N ASN A 520 4.32 17.85 -19.32
CA ASN A 520 4.64 18.87 -20.31
C ASN A 520 5.94 18.48 -21.03
N LEU A 521 5.89 18.35 -22.35
CA LEU A 521 7.07 17.98 -23.15
C LEU A 521 8.24 18.97 -22.99
N GLU A 522 7.94 20.25 -22.79
CA GLU A 522 8.96 21.29 -22.56
C GLU A 522 9.72 21.06 -21.25
N ASP A 523 9.05 20.55 -20.22
CA ASP A 523 9.63 20.29 -18.90
C ASP A 523 10.44 18.98 -18.87
N ASN A 524 10.35 18.14 -19.91
CA ASN A 524 11.12 16.91 -20.02
C ASN A 524 12.62 17.22 -20.21
N LYS A 525 13.41 16.85 -19.19
CA LYS A 525 14.87 17.01 -19.10
C LYS A 525 15.61 15.68 -19.24
N HIS A 526 14.93 14.61 -19.68
CA HIS A 526 15.57 13.32 -19.90
C HIS A 526 16.72 13.46 -20.92
N PRO A 527 17.93 12.93 -20.64
CA PRO A 527 19.13 13.18 -21.46
C PRO A 527 19.02 12.64 -22.90
N TYR A 528 18.09 11.72 -23.14
CA TYR A 528 17.83 11.12 -24.44
C TYR A 528 16.49 11.55 -25.06
N ALA A 529 15.82 12.57 -24.53
CA ALA A 529 14.58 13.06 -25.10
C ALA A 529 14.78 13.58 -26.54
N ALA A 530 13.89 13.19 -27.42
CA ALA A 530 13.70 13.78 -28.74
C ALA A 530 12.34 14.49 -28.71
N LYS A 531 12.32 15.83 -28.82
CA LYS A 531 11.08 16.61 -28.64
C LYS A 531 10.40 16.92 -29.96
N THR A 532 11.09 16.67 -31.07
CA THR A 532 10.61 16.80 -32.44
C THR A 532 11.21 15.68 -33.28
N ASP A 533 10.61 15.40 -34.44
CA ASP A 533 11.16 14.40 -35.37
C ASP A 533 12.58 14.77 -35.85
N ALA A 534 12.92 16.06 -35.88
CA ALA A 534 14.28 16.53 -36.23
C ALA A 534 15.33 16.15 -35.17
N ASP A 535 14.92 15.84 -33.94
CA ASP A 535 15.82 15.40 -32.87
C ASP A 535 16.11 13.89 -32.92
N THR A 536 15.32 13.13 -33.70
CA THR A 536 15.46 11.69 -33.86
C THR A 536 16.75 11.34 -34.61
N LYS A 537 17.38 10.23 -34.22
CA LYS A 537 18.67 9.79 -34.78
C LYS A 537 19.01 8.39 -34.32
N VAL A 538 19.87 7.72 -35.08
CA VAL A 538 20.50 6.47 -34.66
C VAL A 538 22.02 6.66 -34.56
N VAL A 539 22.60 6.38 -33.41
CA VAL A 539 24.02 6.64 -33.12
C VAL A 539 24.69 5.41 -32.55
N ARG A 540 25.83 5.01 -33.12
CA ARG A 540 26.66 3.90 -32.62
C ARG A 540 27.80 4.41 -31.74
N LYS A 541 28.01 3.74 -30.60
CA LYS A 541 29.13 3.93 -29.67
C LYS A 541 29.74 2.57 -29.32
N GLY A 542 30.76 2.15 -30.06
CA GLY A 542 31.29 0.79 -29.93
C GLY A 542 30.25 -0.26 -30.34
N ASN A 543 29.91 -1.17 -29.42
CA ASN A 543 28.84 -2.14 -29.59
C ASN A 543 27.47 -1.65 -29.08
N GLU A 544 27.36 -0.41 -28.59
CA GLU A 544 26.08 0.19 -28.25
C GLU A 544 25.48 0.94 -29.44
N VAL A 545 24.18 0.77 -29.66
CA VAL A 545 23.41 1.51 -30.65
C VAL A 545 22.28 2.23 -29.94
N HIS A 546 22.28 3.56 -29.99
CA HIS A 546 21.25 4.41 -29.39
C HIS A 546 20.31 4.92 -30.47
N ILE A 547 19.04 4.56 -30.37
CA ILE A 547 17.96 5.00 -31.23
C ILE A 547 17.14 6.02 -30.45
N TYR A 548 17.19 7.27 -30.87
CA TYR A 548 16.37 8.36 -30.34
C TYR A 548 15.11 8.40 -31.17
N MET A 549 13.99 8.05 -30.57
CA MET A 549 12.72 7.78 -31.22
C MET A 549 11.61 8.66 -30.63
N THR A 550 10.75 9.17 -31.49
CA THR A 550 9.51 9.87 -31.13
C THR A 550 8.30 8.98 -31.43
N THR A 551 7.22 9.20 -30.67
CA THR A 551 5.90 8.65 -30.97
C THR A 551 4.86 9.75 -31.03
N ILE A 552 4.05 9.68 -32.07
CA ILE A 552 2.76 10.35 -32.22
C ILE A 552 1.80 9.33 -32.80
N ARG A 553 0.51 9.43 -32.52
CA ARG A 553 -0.52 8.46 -32.92
C ARG A 553 -0.26 7.90 -34.31
N SER A 554 -0.24 6.57 -34.38
CA SER A 554 -0.06 5.80 -35.61
C SER A 554 1.35 5.79 -36.21
N HIS A 555 2.37 6.37 -35.55
CA HIS A 555 3.70 6.49 -36.16
C HIS A 555 4.87 6.49 -35.16
N PHE A 556 5.89 5.67 -35.43
CA PHE A 556 7.22 5.76 -34.82
C PHE A 556 8.15 6.54 -35.75
N SER A 557 8.99 7.40 -35.19
CA SER A 557 10.06 8.07 -35.93
C SER A 557 11.39 7.90 -35.19
N PRO A 558 12.37 7.12 -35.70
CA PRO A 558 12.31 6.34 -36.94
C PRO A 558 11.52 5.03 -36.83
N ASP A 559 11.08 4.49 -37.97
CA ASP A 559 10.36 3.20 -38.07
C ASP A 559 11.21 2.08 -38.68
N ASN A 560 12.11 2.36 -39.64
CA ASN A 560 13.01 1.37 -40.21
C ASN A 560 14.46 1.73 -39.88
N ILE A 561 15.20 0.76 -39.33
CA ILE A 561 16.60 0.93 -38.89
C ILE A 561 17.47 -0.18 -39.51
N GLU A 562 18.54 0.22 -40.21
CA GLU A 562 19.57 -0.67 -40.73
C GLU A 562 20.92 -0.49 -40.03
N GLY A 563 21.80 -1.49 -40.15
CA GLY A 563 23.18 -1.41 -39.66
C GLY A 563 23.37 -1.78 -38.19
N VAL A 564 22.33 -2.32 -37.53
CA VAL A 564 22.48 -3.06 -36.26
C VAL A 564 23.14 -4.41 -36.53
N LYS A 565 23.93 -4.92 -35.59
CA LYS A 565 24.68 -6.16 -35.72
C LYS A 565 24.41 -7.11 -34.57
N VAL A 566 24.57 -8.41 -34.80
CA VAL A 566 24.57 -9.41 -33.73
C VAL A 566 25.62 -9.03 -32.68
N GLY A 567 25.24 -9.08 -31.41
CA GLY A 567 26.13 -8.69 -30.29
C GLY A 567 26.12 -7.19 -29.96
N ASP A 568 25.39 -6.37 -30.71
CA ASP A 568 25.09 -5.01 -30.27
C ASP A 568 24.19 -5.02 -29.03
N LYS A 569 24.30 -3.97 -28.23
CA LYS A 569 23.31 -3.60 -27.21
C LYS A 569 22.54 -2.38 -27.72
N VAL A 570 21.28 -2.58 -28.06
CA VAL A 570 20.44 -1.57 -28.70
C VAL A 570 19.55 -0.91 -27.65
N TYR A 571 19.63 0.41 -27.54
CA TYR A 571 18.82 1.24 -26.66
C TYR A 571 17.81 2.02 -27.51
N PHE A 572 16.52 1.81 -27.27
CA PHE A 572 15.43 2.60 -27.83
C PHE A 572 15.00 3.63 -26.81
N HIS A 573 15.40 4.88 -27.00
CA HIS A 573 14.99 6.02 -26.20
C HIS A 573 13.74 6.64 -26.83
N ILE A 574 12.57 6.42 -26.24
CA ILE A 574 11.28 6.70 -26.86
C ILE A 574 10.63 7.87 -26.14
N THR A 575 10.30 8.93 -26.86
CA THR A 575 9.62 10.12 -26.34
C THR A 575 8.22 10.24 -26.92
N ASN A 576 7.20 10.30 -26.06
CA ASN A 576 5.81 10.48 -26.47
C ASN A 576 5.50 11.97 -26.67
N LEU A 577 5.17 12.35 -27.90
CA LEU A 577 4.90 13.75 -28.30
C LEU A 577 3.42 14.14 -28.17
N GLU A 578 2.53 13.24 -27.77
CA GLU A 578 1.11 13.55 -27.62
C GLU A 578 0.88 14.71 -26.65
N GLN A 579 -0.11 15.54 -26.98
CA GLN A 579 -0.52 16.71 -26.20
C GLN A 579 -1.94 16.53 -25.61
N ASP A 580 -2.46 15.31 -25.64
CA ASP A 580 -3.75 14.93 -25.07
C ASP A 580 -3.54 13.90 -23.96
N PHE A 581 -4.46 13.87 -23.00
CA PHE A 581 -4.39 12.91 -21.90
C PHE A 581 -4.94 11.54 -22.33
N ASP A 582 -4.51 10.49 -21.62
CA ASP A 582 -4.95 9.11 -21.90
C ASP A 582 -4.58 8.60 -23.30
N VAL A 583 -3.44 9.07 -23.83
CA VAL A 583 -2.85 8.58 -25.09
C VAL A 583 -1.40 8.08 -24.85
N PRO A 584 -1.21 7.01 -24.07
CA PRO A 584 0.09 6.38 -23.94
C PRO A 584 0.51 5.72 -25.27
N HIS A 585 1.81 5.49 -25.43
CA HIS A 585 2.33 4.64 -26.49
C HIS A 585 3.08 3.47 -25.90
N GLY A 586 2.88 2.31 -26.51
CA GLY A 586 3.57 1.08 -26.19
C GLY A 586 4.85 0.89 -27.01
N PHE A 587 5.74 0.01 -26.56
CA PHE A 587 6.84 -0.49 -27.37
C PHE A 587 7.25 -1.90 -26.97
N ALA A 588 7.29 -2.81 -27.94
CA ALA A 588 7.88 -4.13 -27.78
C ALA A 588 8.61 -4.58 -29.06
N MET A 589 9.75 -5.25 -28.87
CA MET A 589 10.50 -5.92 -29.94
C MET A 589 10.24 -7.43 -29.90
N ILE A 590 10.11 -8.07 -31.06
CA ILE A 590 9.91 -9.52 -31.13
C ILE A 590 11.01 -10.29 -30.37
N GLY A 591 10.60 -11.21 -29.49
CA GLY A 591 11.52 -12.06 -28.73
C GLY A 591 12.43 -11.30 -27.74
N GLN A 592 12.12 -10.05 -27.41
CA GLN A 592 12.82 -9.29 -26.39
C GLN A 592 12.67 -9.97 -25.02
N ASN A 593 13.79 -10.16 -24.31
CA ASN A 593 13.81 -10.72 -22.96
C ASN A 593 13.64 -9.63 -21.89
N SER A 594 12.59 -8.83 -22.03
CA SER A 594 12.15 -7.73 -21.14
C SER A 594 10.62 -7.59 -21.31
N SER A 595 9.97 -6.77 -20.49
CA SER A 595 8.57 -6.40 -20.73
C SER A 595 8.45 -5.36 -21.86
N GLU A 596 7.22 -5.10 -22.29
CA GLU A 596 6.89 -3.88 -23.02
C GLU A 596 7.26 -2.62 -22.21
N LEU A 597 7.28 -1.48 -22.89
CA LEU A 597 7.27 -0.16 -22.26
C LEU A 597 5.99 0.59 -22.57
N LEU A 598 5.38 1.17 -21.54
CA LEU A 598 4.28 2.12 -21.69
C LEU A 598 4.78 3.54 -21.40
N VAL A 599 4.73 4.42 -22.40
CA VAL A 599 5.28 5.78 -22.37
C VAL A 599 4.13 6.79 -22.38
N MET A 600 3.93 7.50 -21.27
CA MET A 600 2.84 8.49 -21.14
C MET A 600 3.14 9.76 -21.95
N PRO A 601 2.11 10.54 -22.35
CA PRO A 601 2.29 11.84 -23.01
C PRO A 601 3.32 12.72 -22.31
N GLY A 602 4.34 13.17 -23.05
CA GLY A 602 5.45 13.98 -22.56
C GLY A 602 6.61 13.22 -21.91
N GLN A 603 6.47 11.91 -21.64
CA GLN A 603 7.54 11.11 -21.05
C GLN A 603 8.58 10.64 -22.07
N THR A 604 9.78 10.35 -21.58
CA THR A 604 10.79 9.56 -22.30
C THR A 604 11.15 8.32 -21.47
N LYS A 605 11.21 7.15 -22.11
CA LYS A 605 11.68 5.89 -21.49
C LYS A 605 12.59 5.11 -22.43
N THR A 606 13.41 4.21 -21.88
CA THR A 606 14.39 3.45 -22.64
C THR A 606 14.13 1.94 -22.57
N SER A 607 14.04 1.31 -23.74
CA SER A 607 14.00 -0.14 -23.90
C SER A 607 15.36 -0.66 -24.35
N VAL A 608 15.82 -1.77 -23.78
CA VAL A 608 17.08 -2.41 -24.17
C VAL A 608 16.82 -3.74 -24.85
N TRP A 609 17.43 -3.94 -26.01
CA TRP A 609 17.36 -5.16 -26.80
C TRP A 609 18.74 -5.60 -27.26
N GLU A 610 19.01 -6.89 -27.16
CA GLU A 610 20.27 -7.49 -27.62
C GLU A 610 19.99 -8.52 -28.72
N PRO A 611 20.16 -8.17 -30.00
CA PRO A 611 19.93 -9.09 -31.10
C PRO A 611 20.87 -10.28 -31.06
N LYS A 612 20.30 -11.49 -31.09
CA LYS A 612 21.06 -12.75 -31.04
C LYS A 612 21.26 -13.40 -32.42
N GLN A 613 20.55 -12.95 -33.44
CA GLN A 613 20.54 -13.58 -34.77
C GLN A 613 20.45 -12.53 -35.88
N VAL A 614 21.10 -12.83 -37.01
CA VAL A 614 20.98 -12.06 -38.25
C VAL A 614 19.55 -12.18 -38.77
N GLY A 615 18.96 -11.08 -39.25
CA GLY A 615 17.60 -11.07 -39.76
C GLY A 615 16.97 -9.68 -39.76
N VAL A 616 15.69 -9.63 -40.10
CA VAL A 616 14.85 -8.42 -39.98
C VAL A 616 13.82 -8.67 -38.89
N TRP A 617 13.83 -7.81 -37.87
CA TRP A 617 13.09 -8.03 -36.63
C TRP A 617 12.10 -6.89 -36.40
N PRO A 618 10.79 -7.17 -36.33
CA PRO A 618 9.79 -6.14 -36.10
C PRO A 618 9.70 -5.68 -34.64
N PHE A 619 9.37 -4.41 -34.46
CA PHE A 619 8.85 -3.84 -33.22
C PHE A 619 7.50 -3.16 -33.49
N TYR A 620 6.69 -2.97 -32.45
CA TYR A 620 5.34 -2.41 -32.59
C TYR A 620 4.89 -1.68 -31.32
N CYS A 621 3.86 -0.85 -31.48
CA CYS A 621 3.15 -0.23 -30.36
C CYS A 621 2.20 -1.25 -29.73
N THR A 622 2.48 -1.64 -28.50
CA THR A 622 1.65 -2.56 -27.71
C THR A 622 0.32 -1.95 -27.27
N ASP A 623 0.28 -0.64 -27.07
CA ASP A 623 -0.93 0.09 -26.69
C ASP A 623 -1.85 0.36 -27.88
N PHE A 624 -3.17 0.33 -27.65
CA PHE A 624 -4.17 0.72 -28.65
C PHE A 624 -4.30 2.25 -28.67
N CYS A 625 -3.28 2.89 -29.24
CA CYS A 625 -3.15 4.35 -29.20
C CYS A 625 -3.96 5.09 -30.29
N SER A 626 -4.43 4.38 -31.33
CA SER A 626 -5.17 4.96 -32.44
C SER A 626 -5.92 3.92 -33.26
N ALA A 627 -6.80 4.34 -34.19
CA ALA A 627 -7.44 3.43 -35.14
C ALA A 627 -6.44 2.69 -36.05
N LEU A 628 -5.22 3.22 -36.20
CA LEU A 628 -4.13 2.64 -36.98
C LEU A 628 -3.01 2.11 -36.06
N HIS A 629 -3.37 1.62 -34.87
CA HIS A 629 -2.38 1.06 -33.93
C HIS A 629 -1.64 -0.16 -34.53
N GLN A 630 -2.31 -0.94 -35.39
CA GLN A 630 -1.70 -2.11 -36.04
C GLN A 630 -0.61 -1.71 -37.04
N GLU A 631 -0.78 -0.57 -37.71
CA GLU A 631 0.18 0.00 -38.64
C GLU A 631 1.33 0.72 -37.94
N MET A 632 1.21 1.00 -36.63
CA MET A 632 2.27 1.60 -35.82
C MET A 632 3.31 0.54 -35.44
N GLN A 633 4.17 0.22 -36.41
CA GLN A 633 5.22 -0.77 -36.31
C GLN A 633 6.46 -0.34 -37.11
N GLY A 634 7.55 -1.04 -36.90
CA GLY A 634 8.81 -0.79 -37.59
C GLY A 634 9.70 -2.02 -37.63
N TYR A 635 10.85 -1.90 -38.29
CA TYR A 635 11.78 -3.00 -38.49
C TYR A 635 13.21 -2.61 -38.16
N VAL A 636 13.95 -3.56 -37.58
CA VAL A 636 15.40 -3.48 -37.42
C VAL A 636 16.08 -4.59 -38.22
N ARG A 637 16.96 -4.21 -39.14
CA ARG A 637 17.83 -5.14 -39.85
C ARG A 637 19.11 -5.39 -39.04
N VAL A 638 19.25 -6.61 -38.56
CA VAL A 638 20.43 -7.12 -37.84
C VAL A 638 21.34 -7.85 -38.81
N SER A 639 22.56 -7.37 -38.94
CA SER A 639 23.62 -7.95 -39.78
C SER A 639 24.61 -8.78 -38.97
N ALA A 640 25.48 -9.53 -39.65
CA ALA A 640 26.57 -10.26 -39.00
C ALA A 640 27.55 -9.31 -38.27
N VAL A 641 28.27 -9.83 -37.28
CA VAL A 641 29.22 -9.06 -36.42
C VAL A 641 30.24 -8.27 -37.26
N ASP A 642 30.71 -8.88 -38.35
CA ASP A 642 31.73 -8.37 -39.28
C ASP A 642 31.16 -7.65 -40.51
N SER A 643 29.85 -7.45 -40.58
CA SER A 643 29.22 -6.75 -41.70
C SER A 643 29.63 -5.28 -41.78
N ASP A 644 29.74 -4.76 -43.00
CA ASP A 644 30.00 -3.35 -43.34
C ASP A 644 28.71 -2.53 -43.58
N THR A 645 27.53 -3.12 -43.34
CA THR A 645 26.23 -2.44 -43.50
C THR A 645 26.23 -1.13 -42.69
N PRO A 646 26.05 0.03 -43.35
CA PRO A 646 26.06 1.32 -42.65
C PRO A 646 24.82 1.47 -41.77
N LEU A 647 24.94 2.29 -40.73
CA LEU A 647 23.81 2.69 -39.91
C LEU A 647 22.94 3.66 -40.74
N LYS A 648 21.69 3.27 -41.01
CA LYS A 648 20.70 4.07 -41.75
C LYS A 648 19.34 3.97 -41.07
N TRP A 649 18.50 5.00 -41.22
CA TRP A 649 17.13 5.00 -40.71
C TRP A 649 16.22 5.92 -41.54
N SER A 650 14.92 5.67 -41.50
CA SER A 650 13.88 6.48 -42.19
C SER A 650 13.00 7.24 -41.20
N LEU A 651 12.44 8.37 -41.67
CA LEU A 651 11.38 9.15 -41.01
C LEU A 651 10.12 9.19 -41.91
N GLY A 652 9.80 8.09 -42.58
CA GLY A 652 8.71 7.99 -43.56
C GLY A 652 9.11 8.12 -45.04
N GLU A 653 10.40 8.22 -45.34
CA GLU A 653 10.96 8.10 -46.70
C GLU A 653 11.57 6.71 -46.92
N ASP A 654 11.55 6.21 -48.17
CA ASP A 654 12.25 4.95 -48.51
C ASP A 654 13.76 5.11 -48.25
N ILE A 655 14.37 4.14 -47.57
CA ILE A 655 15.83 4.11 -47.36
C ILE A 655 16.50 3.72 -48.69
N GLU A 656 17.06 4.69 -49.42
CA GLU A 656 17.90 4.45 -50.62
C GLU A 656 19.24 3.77 -50.29
#